data_AF-A0A428NVS1-F1
#
_entry.id   AF-A0A428NVS1-F1
#
_cell.length_a   1.000
_cell.length_b   1.000
_cell.length_c   1.000
_cell.angle_alpha   90.00
_cell.angle_beta   90.00
_cell.angle_gamma   90.00
#
_symmetry.space_group_name_H-M   'P 1'
#
loop_
_entity.id
_entity.type
_entity.pdbx_description
1 polymer ?
#
loop_
_entity_poly.entity_id
_entity_poly.type
_entity_poly.pdbx_seq_one_letter_code
_entity_poly.pdbx_strand_id
1 'polypeptide(L)'
;MSEPELPGYRAFLRYWSFDSLDVKEAEHNDSAEDDESQNQSSGPSQNFAGARSYLRFLREPDASEHLTDGSDGSNCTGDADAVGELCDACLSRANDIDRIKYFYVLPESPLLLPAPSEDETDGSCPNLHHNDPDLWAEEPNFYRALAADGMGIESRFILRDRLEQDLQWLEKANVCKFRVWNFLDVGDRDDADLLAVVSVLKHHQYELGIEEDTHMRCTPGFCQKGNVDSTKVVQVHKCEDHNSCDPLEFDLELVNDAVVKGHSTAWICDQAYEQPGLITDGNDYVAISHVWADGTGVGDYQRDNKSASMVNRCLWEFWQNMVGQVWQDSYKGAPAIWWDTVSIPRDTKKRSMALRSLHRNYSGAKCTIVHDMLLAQITTPSNAVRCVALVLSNWFSRGWTALELQMSNEVWVVFDNTPIPLNDILAESPATAHPVHWLATTMIKRLQAPIDDVGDILHILKARSTSWARDKTIIAALLADSGVKKEEPALLVKMIGEMGSEDDDTPSMSCQYVGAVWETEMPENNWQTCKVLIGPENESGTDDNQWEVHLPVHDAKAPTWLEEAAPVDDWLEQGESFIAQLSKVLLGSDGDSSVNPVLESILQGNTQSVQYQLESTLSKDEFDFGMIEDLKSTGDELDVTDGQLSDIINGLWLLGDYALKFRDFENTNSAYFAAHELATKYLKHRESQNEDIPAHTDAMLWYQRGLALLLKADYEPAIECLQQAVPGKVSKVTNQVISQSKTRNGRRYTQYRRVSSYMVARDWGAETEAWYRVRRSALGALILLSADPNYRAQHANLDPPEKYFLDSIRHEDRVLFSGDEKGNISELGFGIIRYCLREKGTDENELPQYSLEEIQLIANALKSVLEKFDTLFQKEHILCCISSLCLGVTSQMTMASVDENSELGRVQKREYEALASAQFKRVDEDLMKVLPYVEGMGPQDWALGKVTVLALGYDAMMCWKCV
;
A
#
# COMPACT_ATOMS: atom_id res chain seq x y z
N MET A 1 -14.38 -42.94 16.60
CA MET A 1 -13.34 -42.33 15.77
C MET A 1 -14.04 -41.23 15.00
N SER A 2 -13.86 -40.00 15.44
CA SER A 2 -14.52 -38.80 14.92
C SER A 2 -13.45 -37.92 14.28
N GLU A 3 -13.78 -37.35 13.14
CA GLU A 3 -12.90 -36.43 12.40
C GLU A 3 -12.68 -35.14 13.20
N PRO A 4 -11.52 -34.46 13.03
CA PRO A 4 -11.31 -33.15 13.61
C PRO A 4 -12.01 -32.07 12.76
N GLU A 5 -12.85 -31.26 13.40
CA GLU A 5 -13.43 -30.07 12.77
C GLU A 5 -12.34 -29.00 12.55
N LEU A 6 -12.27 -28.44 11.34
CA LEU A 6 -11.36 -27.34 10.96
C LEU A 6 -11.99 -25.98 11.32
N PRO A 7 -11.33 -25.10 12.10
CA PRO A 7 -11.92 -23.84 12.54
C PRO A 7 -11.64 -22.63 11.63
N GLY A 8 -12.59 -21.69 11.53
CA GLY A 8 -12.27 -20.25 11.57
C GLY A 8 -12.22 -19.39 10.28
N TYR A 9 -13.08 -19.62 9.28
CA TYR A 9 -13.05 -18.94 7.96
C TYR A 9 -13.52 -17.45 7.88
N ARG A 10 -13.08 -16.52 8.76
CA ARG A 10 -13.57 -15.10 8.72
C ARG A 10 -12.55 -13.95 8.88
N ALA A 11 -11.24 -14.22 8.91
CA ALA A 11 -10.25 -13.19 9.27
C ALA A 11 -9.67 -12.34 8.11
N PHE A 12 -9.97 -12.63 6.85
CA PHE A 12 -9.14 -12.16 5.71
C PHE A 12 -9.42 -10.74 5.18
N LEU A 13 -10.47 -10.05 5.66
CA LEU A 13 -10.81 -8.68 5.23
C LEU A 13 -9.99 -7.56 5.93
N ARG A 14 -8.87 -7.90 6.59
CA ARG A 14 -8.07 -6.95 7.40
C ARG A 14 -6.70 -6.61 6.79
N TYR A 15 -6.62 -6.48 5.47
CA TYR A 15 -5.38 -6.08 4.77
C TYR A 15 -5.59 -4.94 3.78
N TRP A 16 -6.08 -3.81 4.32
CA TRP A 16 -5.95 -2.49 3.71
C TRP A 16 -5.30 -1.58 4.74
N SER A 17 -4.11 -1.08 4.45
CA SER A 17 -3.49 -0.01 5.22
C SER A 17 -2.81 0.99 4.31
N PHE A 18 -3.28 2.24 4.42
CA PHE A 18 -2.69 3.50 3.95
C PHE A 18 -2.76 3.86 2.46
N ASP A 19 -3.09 5.14 2.28
CA ASP A 19 -3.07 6.01 1.10
C ASP A 19 -3.98 5.70 -0.10
N SER A 20 -5.21 6.21 -0.04
CA SER A 20 -5.74 7.18 -1.04
C SER A 20 -7.15 7.67 -0.69
N LEU A 21 -7.44 8.94 -1.02
CA LEU A 21 -8.70 9.73 -0.89
C LEU A 21 -8.69 10.84 0.17
N ASP A 22 -7.87 11.87 -0.09
CA ASP A 22 -8.06 13.20 0.49
C ASP A 22 -8.69 14.11 -0.59
N VAL A 23 -10.01 14.02 -0.77
CA VAL A 23 -10.77 14.95 -1.63
C VAL A 23 -11.06 16.21 -0.81
N LYS A 24 -10.14 17.17 -0.84
CA LYS A 24 -10.41 18.52 -0.36
C LYS A 24 -11.40 19.20 -1.31
N GLU A 25 -12.66 19.31 -0.90
CA GLU A 25 -13.57 20.28 -1.49
C GLU A 25 -13.00 21.69 -1.24
N ALA A 26 -12.72 22.41 -2.32
CA ALA A 26 -12.23 23.78 -2.23
C ALA A 26 -13.39 24.71 -1.86
N GLU A 27 -13.41 25.18 -0.61
CA GLU A 27 -14.33 26.23 -0.16
C GLU A 27 -14.10 27.50 -1.00
N HIS A 28 -15.09 27.87 -1.82
CA HIS A 28 -15.12 29.18 -2.47
C HIS A 28 -15.46 30.25 -1.43
N ASN A 29 -14.44 31.02 -1.04
CA ASN A 29 -14.61 32.29 -0.33
C ASN A 29 -15.16 33.36 -1.29
N ASP A 30 -16.47 33.37 -1.49
CA ASP A 30 -17.15 34.50 -2.14
C ASP A 30 -17.20 35.70 -1.18
N SER A 31 -16.36 36.69 -1.43
CA SER A 31 -16.39 37.98 -0.74
C SER A 31 -17.56 38.83 -1.27
N ALA A 32 -18.55 39.08 -0.42
CA ALA A 32 -19.68 39.96 -0.74
C ALA A 32 -19.39 41.42 -0.36
N GLU A 33 -19.42 42.33 -1.33
CA GLU A 33 -19.76 43.74 -1.13
C GLU A 33 -20.47 44.29 -2.39
N ASP A 34 -21.70 44.78 -2.19
CA ASP A 34 -22.50 45.74 -2.96
C ASP A 34 -22.63 45.63 -4.51
N ASP A 35 -23.82 45.22 -5.00
CA ASP A 35 -24.79 46.20 -5.55
C ASP A 35 -26.24 45.63 -5.73
N GLU A 36 -27.24 46.51 -5.91
CA GLU A 36 -28.67 46.20 -5.73
C GLU A 36 -29.43 45.53 -6.91
N SER A 37 -30.39 44.65 -6.53
CA SER A 37 -31.70 44.40 -7.19
C SER A 37 -31.81 43.50 -8.45
N GLN A 38 -32.37 42.29 -8.29
CA GLN A 38 -33.79 41.99 -8.56
C GLN A 38 -34.17 40.53 -8.22
N ASN A 39 -35.42 40.32 -7.80
CA ASN A 39 -35.95 39.00 -7.42
C ASN A 39 -36.12 38.05 -8.62
N GLN A 40 -35.61 36.83 -8.52
CA GLN A 40 -36.37 35.62 -8.90
C GLN A 40 -35.77 34.36 -8.26
N SER A 41 -36.64 33.48 -7.76
CA SER A 41 -36.28 32.25 -7.04
C SER A 41 -36.19 31.04 -7.96
N SER A 42 -35.02 30.42 -8.04
CA SER A 42 -34.83 29.08 -8.62
C SER A 42 -33.83 28.29 -7.76
N GLY A 43 -34.26 27.15 -7.21
CA GLY A 43 -33.39 26.28 -6.41
C GLY A 43 -32.32 25.58 -7.26
N PRO A 44 -31.23 25.08 -6.64
CA PRO A 44 -30.11 24.48 -7.36
C PRO A 44 -30.50 23.12 -7.96
N SER A 45 -30.53 23.05 -9.30
CA SER A 45 -30.60 21.79 -10.03
C SER A 45 -29.23 21.10 -10.02
N GLN A 46 -29.15 19.89 -9.47
CA GLN A 46 -27.93 19.06 -9.52
C GLN A 46 -27.58 18.72 -10.98
N ASN A 47 -26.40 19.16 -11.43
CA ASN A 47 -25.93 18.93 -12.79
C ASN A 47 -25.14 17.62 -12.90
N PHE A 48 -25.69 16.63 -13.59
CA PHE A 48 -24.99 15.40 -13.98
C PHE A 48 -23.96 15.68 -15.09
N ALA A 49 -22.75 16.09 -14.69
CA ALA A 49 -21.65 16.38 -15.63
C ALA A 49 -21.09 15.10 -16.31
N GLY A 50 -20.98 13.99 -15.58
CA GLY A 50 -20.33 12.76 -16.07
C GLY A 50 -21.01 12.12 -17.29
N ALA A 51 -22.34 11.98 -17.26
CA ALA A 51 -23.09 11.30 -18.33
C ALA A 51 -22.98 11.98 -19.71
N ARG A 52 -22.82 13.32 -19.74
CA ARG A 52 -22.67 14.08 -20.99
C ARG A 52 -21.32 13.88 -21.67
N SER A 53 -20.25 13.62 -20.91
CA SER A 53 -18.92 13.34 -21.49
C SER A 53 -18.89 11.96 -22.15
N TYR A 54 -19.51 10.95 -21.52
CA TYR A 54 -19.56 9.58 -22.06
C TYR A 54 -20.34 9.48 -23.37
N LEU A 55 -21.51 10.13 -23.46
CA LEU A 55 -22.32 10.13 -24.70
C LEU A 55 -21.67 10.91 -25.86
N ARG A 56 -20.67 11.76 -25.58
CA ARG A 56 -19.87 12.46 -26.61
C ARG A 56 -18.76 11.57 -27.19
N PHE A 57 -18.31 10.58 -26.41
CA PHE A 57 -17.23 9.64 -26.77
C PHE A 57 -17.71 8.52 -27.72
N LEU A 58 -19.02 8.30 -27.84
CA LEU A 58 -19.63 7.22 -28.63
C LEU A 58 -20.11 7.66 -30.04
N ARG A 59 -19.61 8.78 -30.57
CA ARG A 59 -19.85 9.17 -31.98
C ARG A 59 -18.71 8.69 -32.88
N GLU A 60 -19.08 8.08 -34.01
CA GLU A 60 -18.14 7.63 -35.05
C GLU A 60 -17.33 8.81 -35.64
N PRO A 61 -16.05 8.61 -36.01
CA PRO A 61 -15.20 9.69 -36.53
C PRO A 61 -15.61 10.27 -37.89
N ASP A 62 -16.36 9.52 -38.72
CA ASP A 62 -16.55 9.82 -40.15
C ASP A 62 -17.91 10.47 -40.49
N ALA A 63 -18.65 10.98 -39.50
CA ALA A 63 -19.90 11.71 -39.74
C ALA A 63 -19.63 13.10 -40.36
N SER A 64 -19.77 13.22 -41.69
CA SER A 64 -19.41 14.44 -42.44
C SER A 64 -20.13 15.71 -41.98
N GLU A 65 -19.39 16.70 -41.46
CA GLU A 65 -19.89 18.03 -41.09
C GLU A 65 -20.18 18.90 -42.34
N HIS A 66 -21.40 18.81 -42.89
CA HIS A 66 -21.92 19.75 -43.89
C HIS A 66 -23.34 20.20 -43.57
N LEU A 67 -23.48 21.09 -42.57
CA LEU A 67 -24.58 22.07 -42.50
C LEU A 67 -24.02 23.44 -42.14
N THR A 68 -24.08 24.35 -43.10
CA THR A 68 -23.68 25.76 -42.98
C THR A 68 -24.78 26.64 -42.37
N ASP A 69 -24.35 27.65 -41.63
CA ASP A 69 -25.07 28.91 -41.31
C ASP A 69 -26.50 28.86 -40.74
N GLY A 70 -26.60 29.34 -39.50
CA GLY A 70 -27.37 30.56 -39.27
C GLY A 70 -28.88 30.46 -39.10
N SER A 71 -29.33 29.96 -37.95
CA SER A 71 -30.53 30.50 -37.28
C SER A 71 -30.55 30.16 -35.80
N ASP A 72 -30.73 31.16 -34.94
CA ASP A 72 -31.05 30.95 -33.52
C ASP A 72 -32.41 30.26 -33.41
N GLY A 73 -32.41 28.98 -33.03
CA GLY A 73 -33.62 28.21 -32.76
C GLY A 73 -34.32 28.75 -31.52
N SER A 74 -35.58 29.16 -31.67
CA SER A 74 -36.38 29.78 -30.61
C SER A 74 -36.48 28.92 -29.34
N ASN A 75 -36.19 29.53 -28.18
CA ASN A 75 -36.45 28.93 -26.88
C ASN A 75 -37.91 28.48 -26.76
N CYS A 76 -38.13 27.22 -26.37
CA CYS A 76 -39.45 26.70 -26.04
C CYS A 76 -39.89 27.26 -24.69
N THR A 77 -40.60 28.39 -24.68
CA THR A 77 -41.25 28.93 -23.47
C THR A 77 -42.46 28.06 -23.15
N GLY A 78 -42.30 27.16 -22.18
CA GLY A 78 -43.34 26.23 -21.78
C GLY A 78 -44.49 26.90 -21.02
N ASP A 79 -45.55 27.27 -21.73
CA ASP A 79 -46.90 27.44 -21.20
C ASP A 79 -47.84 26.55 -22.03
N ALA A 80 -48.18 25.37 -21.50
CA ALA A 80 -49.03 24.38 -22.16
C ALA A 80 -50.30 24.12 -21.35
N ASP A 81 -51.21 25.10 -21.36
CA ASP A 81 -52.56 24.89 -20.84
C ASP A 81 -53.36 23.96 -21.78
N ALA A 82 -53.69 22.78 -21.26
CA ALA A 82 -54.89 22.01 -21.57
C ALA A 82 -55.24 21.67 -23.04
N VAL A 83 -54.30 21.12 -23.83
CA VAL A 83 -54.49 19.87 -24.62
C VAL A 83 -53.11 19.22 -24.80
N GLY A 84 -52.98 17.93 -24.47
CA GLY A 84 -51.68 17.24 -24.43
C GLY A 84 -51.17 16.75 -25.79
N GLU A 85 -50.56 17.62 -26.59
CA GLU A 85 -49.71 17.25 -27.73
C GLU A 85 -48.34 17.93 -27.61
N LEU A 86 -47.26 17.14 -27.73
CA LEU A 86 -45.88 17.65 -27.74
C LEU A 86 -45.59 18.34 -29.08
N CYS A 87 -44.83 19.43 -29.08
CA CYS A 87 -44.44 20.09 -30.33
C CYS A 87 -43.50 19.20 -31.17
N ASP A 88 -43.52 19.38 -32.49
CA ASP A 88 -42.78 18.52 -33.44
C ASP A 88 -41.28 18.41 -33.14
N ALA A 89 -40.65 19.43 -32.54
CA ALA A 89 -39.25 19.39 -32.13
C ALA A 89 -39.00 18.46 -30.93
N CYS A 90 -39.93 18.41 -29.97
CA CYS A 90 -39.91 17.46 -28.85
C CYS A 90 -40.29 16.06 -29.32
N LEU A 91 -41.27 15.93 -30.22
CA LEU A 91 -41.67 14.66 -30.81
C LEU A 91 -40.54 14.05 -31.67
N SER A 92 -39.81 14.87 -32.43
CA SER A 92 -38.60 14.44 -33.16
C SER A 92 -37.52 13.93 -32.21
N ARG A 93 -37.24 14.64 -31.10
CA ARG A 93 -36.27 14.18 -30.09
C ARG A 93 -36.69 12.90 -29.39
N ALA A 94 -37.99 12.70 -29.12
CA ALA A 94 -38.50 11.44 -28.58
C ALA A 94 -38.33 10.29 -29.59
N ASN A 95 -38.64 10.52 -30.88
CA ASN A 95 -38.46 9.54 -31.95
C ASN A 95 -36.98 9.25 -32.27
N ASP A 96 -36.05 10.17 -31.97
CA ASP A 96 -34.60 9.92 -32.07
C ASP A 96 -34.08 9.07 -30.89
N ILE A 97 -34.71 9.14 -29.71
CA ILE A 97 -34.42 8.24 -28.58
C ILE A 97 -34.90 6.81 -28.89
N ASP A 98 -36.10 6.66 -29.45
CA ASP A 98 -36.64 5.36 -29.93
C ASP A 98 -35.85 4.78 -31.13
N ARG A 99 -34.89 5.54 -31.69
CA ARG A 99 -33.98 5.09 -32.76
C ARG A 99 -32.61 4.63 -32.27
N ILE A 100 -32.35 4.65 -30.97
CA ILE A 100 -31.23 3.91 -30.38
C ILE A 100 -31.53 2.42 -30.54
N LYS A 101 -31.02 1.83 -31.62
CA LYS A 101 -31.10 0.38 -31.84
C LYS A 101 -30.43 -0.32 -30.66
N TYR A 102 -31.20 -1.14 -29.97
CA TYR A 102 -30.71 -2.05 -28.94
C TYR A 102 -29.53 -2.87 -29.47
N PHE A 103 -28.59 -3.15 -28.57
CA PHE A 103 -27.31 -3.81 -28.83
C PHE A 103 -27.47 -5.06 -29.70
N TYR A 104 -26.92 -5.01 -30.92
CA TYR A 104 -26.43 -6.22 -31.58
C TYR A 104 -25.06 -6.53 -31.00
N VAL A 105 -25.00 -7.49 -30.08
CA VAL A 105 -23.75 -8.17 -29.74
C VAL A 105 -23.30 -8.91 -31.00
N LEU A 106 -22.15 -8.54 -31.56
CA LEU A 106 -21.50 -9.33 -32.60
C LEU A 106 -20.99 -10.63 -31.95
N PRO A 107 -21.33 -11.83 -32.44
CA PRO A 107 -21.01 -13.10 -31.76
C PRO A 107 -19.52 -13.49 -31.73
N GLU A 108 -18.61 -12.60 -32.10
CA GLU A 108 -17.23 -12.95 -32.48
C GLU A 108 -16.18 -12.71 -31.38
N SER A 109 -16.58 -12.32 -30.16
CA SER A 109 -15.62 -12.19 -29.05
C SER A 109 -15.31 -13.56 -28.43
N PRO A 110 -14.06 -14.06 -28.47
CA PRO A 110 -13.72 -15.42 -28.01
C PRO A 110 -13.69 -15.60 -26.48
N LEU A 111 -14.11 -14.59 -25.71
CA LEU A 111 -14.40 -14.69 -24.27
C LEU A 111 -15.91 -14.68 -23.96
N LEU A 112 -16.77 -14.61 -24.98
CA LEU A 112 -18.21 -14.84 -24.84
C LEU A 112 -18.53 -16.31 -25.15
N LEU A 113 -19.57 -16.84 -24.51
CA LEU A 113 -19.99 -18.23 -24.68
C LEU A 113 -20.30 -18.53 -26.17
N PRO A 114 -19.86 -19.69 -26.70
CA PRO A 114 -20.31 -20.12 -28.02
C PRO A 114 -21.82 -20.32 -28.00
N ALA A 115 -22.52 -19.72 -28.97
CA ALA A 115 -23.96 -19.91 -29.11
C ALA A 115 -24.29 -21.41 -29.23
N PRO A 116 -25.37 -21.90 -28.60
CA PRO A 116 -25.75 -23.32 -28.70
C PRO A 116 -25.98 -23.70 -30.17
N SER A 117 -25.48 -24.88 -30.54
CA SER A 117 -25.42 -25.33 -31.95
C SER A 117 -26.78 -25.30 -32.63
N GLU A 118 -26.84 -24.70 -33.82
CA GLU A 118 -28.01 -24.68 -34.71
C GLU A 118 -28.34 -26.07 -35.24
N ASP A 119 -28.98 -26.91 -34.43
CA ASP A 119 -29.48 -28.23 -34.86
C ASP A 119 -30.81 -28.59 -34.17
N GLU A 120 -31.78 -27.66 -34.23
CA GLU A 120 -33.19 -28.02 -34.11
C GLU A 120 -34.08 -27.15 -35.02
N THR A 121 -34.61 -27.77 -36.07
CA THR A 121 -35.52 -27.13 -37.02
C THR A 121 -36.94 -27.05 -36.46
N ASP A 122 -37.23 -26.06 -35.62
CA ASP A 122 -38.61 -25.59 -35.49
C ASP A 122 -38.70 -24.08 -35.20
N GLY A 123 -39.64 -23.42 -35.88
CA GLY A 123 -39.69 -21.96 -36.04
C GLY A 123 -40.27 -21.20 -34.85
N SER A 124 -39.69 -21.37 -33.65
CA SER A 124 -40.01 -20.55 -32.48
C SER A 124 -38.75 -19.87 -31.93
N CYS A 125 -38.71 -18.54 -32.01
CA CYS A 125 -37.69 -17.75 -31.35
C CYS A 125 -37.76 -18.00 -29.83
N PRO A 126 -36.66 -18.40 -29.16
CA PRO A 126 -36.67 -18.60 -27.71
C PRO A 126 -36.83 -17.23 -27.04
N ASN A 127 -38.03 -16.96 -26.52
CA ASN A 127 -38.24 -15.84 -25.63
C ASN A 127 -37.38 -16.07 -24.38
N LEU A 128 -36.27 -15.34 -24.28
CA LEU A 128 -35.53 -15.18 -23.02
C LEU A 128 -36.54 -14.74 -21.95
N HIS A 129 -36.66 -15.53 -20.89
CA HIS A 129 -37.53 -15.19 -19.78
C HIS A 129 -36.97 -13.96 -19.06
N HIS A 130 -37.67 -12.83 -19.16
CA HIS A 130 -37.25 -11.53 -18.61
C HIS A 130 -37.00 -11.48 -17.08
N ASN A 131 -37.22 -12.59 -16.36
CA ASN A 131 -37.24 -12.67 -14.90
C ASN A 131 -36.21 -13.66 -14.34
N ASP A 132 -35.17 -14.03 -15.09
CA ASP A 132 -34.05 -14.84 -14.59
C ASP A 132 -32.83 -13.95 -14.29
N PRO A 133 -32.67 -13.46 -13.04
CA PRO A 133 -31.58 -12.53 -12.70
C PRO A 133 -30.20 -13.18 -12.77
N ASP A 134 -30.09 -14.51 -12.70
CA ASP A 134 -28.80 -15.20 -12.74
C ASP A 134 -28.17 -15.13 -14.14
N LEU A 135 -29.00 -15.15 -15.20
CA LEU A 135 -28.56 -14.96 -16.60
C LEU A 135 -28.06 -13.53 -16.88
N TRP A 136 -28.71 -12.51 -16.33
CA TRP A 136 -28.22 -11.12 -16.44
C TRP A 136 -26.96 -10.89 -15.60
N ALA A 137 -26.81 -11.62 -14.50
CA ALA A 137 -25.64 -11.55 -13.62
C ALA A 137 -24.35 -12.13 -14.24
N GLU A 138 -24.44 -12.83 -15.38
CA GLU A 138 -23.28 -13.33 -16.13
C GLU A 138 -22.77 -12.35 -17.20
N GLU A 139 -23.54 -11.31 -17.58
CA GLU A 139 -23.17 -10.38 -18.65
C GLU A 139 -22.37 -9.16 -18.12
N PRO A 140 -21.08 -8.98 -18.46
CA PRO A 140 -20.28 -7.86 -17.92
C PRO A 140 -20.80 -6.46 -18.28
N ASN A 141 -21.56 -6.36 -19.38
CA ASN A 141 -22.17 -5.10 -19.82
C ASN A 141 -23.42 -4.73 -19.00
N PHE A 142 -24.10 -5.68 -18.35
CA PHE A 142 -25.23 -5.42 -17.47
C PHE A 142 -24.79 -4.60 -16.25
N TYR A 143 -23.69 -4.99 -15.61
CA TYR A 143 -23.09 -4.23 -14.50
C TYR A 143 -22.57 -2.86 -14.93
N ARG A 144 -22.08 -2.73 -16.17
CA ARG A 144 -21.67 -1.44 -16.75
C ARG A 144 -22.84 -0.46 -16.89
N ALA A 145 -24.03 -0.95 -17.19
CA ALA A 145 -25.25 -0.15 -17.19
C ALA A 145 -25.70 0.20 -15.75
N LEU A 146 -25.71 -0.78 -14.84
CA LEU A 146 -26.10 -0.58 -13.43
C LEU A 146 -25.23 0.44 -12.67
N ALA A 147 -23.92 0.46 -12.94
CA ALA A 147 -22.99 1.41 -12.34
C ALA A 147 -23.21 2.86 -12.84
N ALA A 148 -23.64 3.02 -14.10
CA ALA A 148 -23.80 4.33 -14.73
C ALA A 148 -25.10 5.05 -14.32
N ASP A 149 -26.15 4.32 -13.96
CA ASP A 149 -27.52 4.86 -13.83
C ASP A 149 -27.98 5.14 -12.37
N GLY A 150 -27.06 5.00 -11.39
CA GLY A 150 -27.32 5.33 -9.98
C GLY A 150 -28.11 4.24 -9.23
N MET A 151 -27.40 3.25 -8.70
CA MET A 151 -27.98 2.03 -8.12
C MET A 151 -29.08 2.24 -7.07
N GLY A 152 -30.23 1.58 -7.30
CA GLY A 152 -31.23 1.26 -6.28
C GLY A 152 -30.72 0.25 -5.24
N ILE A 153 -31.47 0.11 -4.14
CA ILE A 153 -31.02 -0.64 -2.94
C ILE A 153 -30.83 -2.14 -3.22
N GLU A 154 -31.74 -2.78 -3.97
CA GLU A 154 -31.70 -4.23 -4.22
C GLU A 154 -30.49 -4.66 -5.07
N SER A 155 -30.12 -3.87 -6.08
CA SER A 155 -28.95 -4.15 -6.94
C SER A 155 -27.64 -4.19 -6.16
N ARG A 156 -27.52 -3.41 -5.07
CA ARG A 156 -26.34 -3.40 -4.19
C ARG A 156 -26.19 -4.67 -3.37
N PHE A 157 -27.31 -5.31 -2.99
CA PHE A 157 -27.26 -6.58 -2.27
C PHE A 157 -26.83 -7.73 -3.18
N ILE A 158 -27.38 -7.82 -4.40
CA ILE A 158 -27.01 -8.86 -5.38
C ILE A 158 -25.53 -8.75 -5.74
N LEU A 159 -25.04 -7.53 -6.01
CA LEU A 159 -23.62 -7.27 -6.27
C LEU A 159 -22.72 -7.69 -5.10
N ARG A 160 -23.09 -7.33 -3.86
CA ARG A 160 -22.34 -7.70 -2.65
C ARG A 160 -22.28 -9.21 -2.45
N ASP A 161 -23.40 -9.91 -2.59
CA ASP A 161 -23.47 -11.35 -2.39
C ASP A 161 -22.64 -12.10 -3.45
N ARG A 162 -22.63 -11.60 -4.70
CA ARG A 162 -21.80 -12.14 -5.77
C ARG A 162 -20.31 -11.83 -5.54
N LEU A 163 -19.97 -10.61 -5.15
CA LEU A 163 -18.61 -10.21 -4.79
C LEU A 163 -18.04 -11.07 -3.67
N GLU A 164 -18.83 -11.34 -2.62
CA GLU A 164 -18.43 -12.23 -1.53
C GLU A 164 -18.21 -13.68 -2.02
N GLN A 165 -19.07 -14.20 -2.91
CA GLN A 165 -18.87 -15.53 -3.51
C GLN A 165 -17.62 -15.61 -4.40
N ASP A 166 -17.33 -14.56 -5.17
CA ASP A 166 -16.18 -14.50 -6.07
C ASP A 166 -14.87 -14.32 -5.29
N LEU A 167 -14.86 -13.57 -4.19
CA LEU A 167 -13.77 -13.52 -3.21
C LEU A 167 -13.57 -14.86 -2.48
N GLN A 168 -14.65 -15.49 -2.00
CA GLN A 168 -14.57 -16.82 -1.38
C GLN A 168 -14.10 -17.91 -2.36
N TRP A 169 -14.34 -17.74 -3.66
CA TRP A 169 -13.77 -18.58 -4.70
C TRP A 169 -12.28 -18.29 -4.90
N LEU A 170 -11.88 -17.02 -5.06
CA LEU A 170 -10.45 -16.64 -5.18
C LEU A 170 -9.59 -17.13 -4.00
N GLU A 171 -10.15 -17.14 -2.78
CA GLU A 171 -9.43 -17.64 -1.61
C GLU A 171 -9.12 -19.14 -1.68
N LYS A 172 -10.00 -19.92 -2.33
CA LYS A 172 -9.89 -21.38 -2.50
C LYS A 172 -9.24 -21.78 -3.84
N ALA A 173 -9.35 -20.92 -4.86
CA ALA A 173 -8.79 -21.13 -6.17
C ALA A 173 -7.27 -21.06 -6.09
N ASN A 174 -6.58 -21.99 -6.74
CA ASN A 174 -5.13 -22.02 -6.74
C ASN A 174 -4.51 -21.04 -7.75
N VAL A 175 -5.04 -19.81 -7.78
CA VAL A 175 -4.50 -18.69 -8.55
C VAL A 175 -3.51 -17.90 -7.69
N CYS A 176 -2.54 -17.24 -8.33
CA CYS A 176 -1.65 -16.36 -7.60
C CYS A 176 -2.38 -15.08 -7.18
N LYS A 177 -2.89 -15.04 -5.95
CA LYS A 177 -3.62 -13.90 -5.38
C LYS A 177 -2.89 -12.58 -5.62
N PHE A 178 -1.59 -12.49 -5.32
CA PHE A 178 -0.72 -11.34 -5.63
C PHE A 178 -0.87 -10.82 -7.07
N ARG A 179 -0.90 -11.69 -8.08
CA ARG A 179 -1.03 -11.27 -9.49
C ARG A 179 -2.44 -10.85 -9.85
N VAL A 180 -3.46 -11.51 -9.30
CA VAL A 180 -4.87 -11.10 -9.48
C VAL A 180 -5.06 -9.70 -8.90
N TRP A 181 -4.58 -9.43 -7.69
CA TRP A 181 -4.68 -8.12 -7.07
C TRP A 181 -3.85 -7.05 -7.79
N ASN A 182 -2.62 -7.36 -8.22
CA ASN A 182 -1.82 -6.44 -9.04
C ASN A 182 -2.43 -6.17 -10.43
N PHE A 183 -3.23 -7.08 -10.96
CA PHE A 183 -3.97 -6.88 -12.22
C PHE A 183 -5.19 -5.97 -11.99
N LEU A 184 -5.82 -6.04 -10.82
CA LEU A 184 -6.96 -5.20 -10.44
C LEU A 184 -6.56 -3.77 -10.03
N ASP A 185 -5.40 -3.59 -9.37
CA ASP A 185 -4.83 -2.30 -8.96
C ASP A 185 -4.53 -1.33 -10.13
N VAL A 186 -4.67 -1.81 -11.37
CA VAL A 186 -4.51 -1.04 -12.62
C VAL A 186 -5.84 -0.52 -13.17
N GLY A 187 -6.97 -1.09 -12.75
CA GLY A 187 -8.31 -0.76 -13.26
C GLY A 187 -9.00 0.28 -12.40
N ASP A 188 -9.44 1.38 -13.02
CA ASP A 188 -10.12 2.51 -12.34
C ASP A 188 -11.59 2.17 -11.93
N ARG A 189 -11.96 0.88 -11.86
CA ARG A 189 -13.35 0.39 -11.70
C ARG A 189 -13.54 -0.58 -10.54
N ASP A 190 -12.52 -0.76 -9.70
CA ASP A 190 -12.55 -1.53 -8.45
C ASP A 190 -13.31 -2.86 -8.55
N ASP A 191 -14.41 -3.01 -7.81
CA ASP A 191 -15.26 -4.21 -7.71
C ASP A 191 -15.75 -4.74 -9.08
N ALA A 192 -15.98 -3.87 -10.06
CA ALA A 192 -16.49 -4.27 -11.37
C ALA A 192 -15.43 -5.03 -12.18
N ASP A 193 -14.16 -4.65 -12.07
CA ASP A 193 -13.06 -5.38 -12.69
C ASP A 193 -12.79 -6.70 -11.97
N LEU A 194 -12.95 -6.74 -10.64
CA LEU A 194 -12.83 -7.97 -9.85
C LEU A 194 -13.84 -9.05 -10.30
N LEU A 195 -15.12 -8.71 -10.43
CA LEU A 195 -16.15 -9.64 -10.92
C LEU A 195 -15.84 -10.17 -12.32
N ALA A 196 -15.44 -9.28 -13.24
CA ALA A 196 -15.12 -9.65 -14.62
C ALA A 196 -13.87 -10.56 -14.69
N VAL A 197 -12.81 -10.23 -13.94
CA VAL A 197 -11.59 -11.04 -13.86
C VAL A 197 -11.88 -12.42 -13.26
N VAL A 198 -12.62 -12.50 -12.16
CA VAL A 198 -12.98 -13.80 -11.55
C VAL A 198 -13.83 -14.65 -12.50
N SER A 199 -14.74 -14.05 -13.26
CA SER A 199 -15.49 -14.78 -14.30
C SER A 199 -14.54 -15.40 -15.34
N VAL A 200 -13.59 -14.63 -15.89
CA VAL A 200 -12.61 -15.15 -16.87
C VAL A 200 -11.72 -16.24 -16.26
N LEU A 201 -11.25 -16.06 -15.02
CA LEU A 201 -10.45 -17.06 -14.31
C LEU A 201 -11.20 -18.38 -14.08
N LYS A 202 -12.50 -18.32 -13.79
CA LYS A 202 -13.38 -19.50 -13.63
C LYS A 202 -13.58 -20.25 -14.95
N HIS A 203 -13.91 -19.52 -16.02
CA HIS A 203 -14.23 -20.13 -17.32
C HIS A 203 -13.00 -20.69 -18.03
N HIS A 204 -11.87 -20.00 -17.97
CA HIS A 204 -10.64 -20.36 -18.69
C HIS A 204 -9.56 -20.98 -17.79
N GLN A 205 -9.94 -21.56 -16.63
CA GLN A 205 -8.98 -22.06 -15.63
C GLN A 205 -7.92 -23.01 -16.23
N TYR A 206 -8.37 -23.93 -17.10
CA TYR A 206 -7.50 -24.90 -17.77
C TYR A 206 -6.66 -24.28 -18.89
N GLU A 207 -7.21 -23.33 -19.65
CA GLU A 207 -6.48 -22.65 -20.73
C GLU A 207 -5.41 -21.68 -20.22
N LEU A 208 -5.61 -21.12 -19.02
CA LEU A 208 -4.65 -20.28 -18.32
C LEU A 208 -3.55 -21.09 -17.60
N GLY A 209 -3.58 -22.43 -17.68
CA GLY A 209 -2.55 -23.31 -17.12
C GLY A 209 -2.43 -23.24 -15.60
N ILE A 210 -3.53 -23.01 -14.87
CA ILE A 210 -3.50 -22.84 -13.41
C ILE A 210 -3.17 -24.19 -12.72
N GLU A 211 -1.87 -24.47 -12.61
CA GLU A 211 -1.27 -25.68 -12.01
C GLU A 211 -1.71 -25.88 -10.56
N GLU A 212 -2.38 -26.98 -10.20
CA GLU A 212 -2.83 -27.30 -8.82
C GLU A 212 -1.72 -27.15 -7.75
N ASP A 213 -2.13 -26.81 -6.53
CA ASP A 213 -1.34 -26.57 -5.31
C ASP A 213 -0.21 -25.51 -5.34
N THR A 214 0.22 -25.02 -6.50
CA THR A 214 1.40 -24.14 -6.63
C THR A 214 1.29 -22.73 -6.03
N HIS A 215 0.09 -22.21 -5.78
CA HIS A 215 -0.14 -20.83 -5.35
C HIS A 215 -0.97 -20.69 -4.07
N MET A 216 -1.38 -21.79 -3.42
CA MET A 216 -2.19 -21.79 -2.18
C MET A 216 -1.64 -20.90 -1.05
N ARG A 217 -0.31 -20.71 -0.98
CA ARG A 217 0.38 -19.88 0.04
C ARG A 217 0.62 -18.44 -0.39
N CYS A 218 0.21 -18.04 -1.60
CA CYS A 218 0.30 -16.65 -2.03
C CYS A 218 -0.80 -15.81 -1.37
N THR A 219 -0.48 -14.58 -0.99
CA THR A 219 -1.41 -13.60 -0.43
C THR A 219 -1.57 -12.44 -1.41
N PRO A 220 -2.49 -11.48 -1.20
CA PRO A 220 -2.58 -10.27 -2.02
C PRO A 220 -1.28 -9.46 -2.10
N GLY A 221 -0.46 -9.46 -1.04
CA GLY A 221 0.82 -8.75 -0.99
C GLY A 221 2.07 -9.60 -1.27
N PHE A 222 1.95 -10.92 -1.48
CA PHE A 222 3.12 -11.80 -1.56
C PHE A 222 2.92 -13.01 -2.49
N CYS A 223 3.85 -13.20 -3.44
CA CYS A 223 3.95 -14.39 -4.28
C CYS A 223 5.15 -15.25 -3.85
N GLN A 224 4.90 -16.49 -3.40
CA GLN A 224 5.98 -17.41 -3.02
C GLN A 224 6.89 -17.76 -4.21
N LYS A 225 6.33 -18.21 -5.36
CA LYS A 225 7.10 -18.48 -6.60
C LYS A 225 7.90 -17.24 -7.07
N GLY A 226 7.35 -16.04 -6.90
CA GLY A 226 7.96 -14.77 -7.31
C GLY A 226 9.20 -14.35 -6.49
N ASN A 227 9.38 -14.93 -5.30
CA ASN A 227 10.48 -14.64 -4.37
C ASN A 227 11.42 -15.84 -4.15
N VAL A 228 11.31 -16.90 -4.95
CA VAL A 228 12.28 -18.02 -4.93
C VAL A 228 13.67 -17.51 -5.33
N ASP A 229 14.69 -17.95 -4.60
CA ASP A 229 16.09 -17.78 -4.97
C ASP A 229 16.41 -18.59 -6.23
N SER A 230 16.21 -17.97 -7.38
CA SER A 230 16.39 -18.58 -8.69
C SER A 230 17.85 -18.93 -9.02
N THR A 231 18.81 -18.61 -8.16
CA THR A 231 20.22 -19.05 -8.33
C THR A 231 20.40 -20.54 -8.00
N LYS A 232 19.51 -21.11 -7.18
CA LYS A 232 19.54 -22.51 -6.74
C LYS A 232 18.70 -23.46 -7.60
N VAL A 233 17.97 -22.95 -8.60
CA VAL A 233 17.11 -23.77 -9.46
C VAL A 233 17.99 -24.51 -10.48
N VAL A 234 17.84 -25.83 -10.55
CA VAL A 234 18.56 -26.68 -11.52
C VAL A 234 18.19 -26.28 -12.94
N GLN A 235 19.15 -26.26 -13.87
CA GLN A 235 18.87 -25.92 -15.26
C GLN A 235 17.90 -26.93 -15.90
N VAL A 236 16.93 -26.41 -16.63
CA VAL A 236 15.95 -27.21 -17.37
C VAL A 236 16.61 -27.84 -18.61
N HIS A 237 16.21 -29.07 -18.93
CA HIS A 237 16.52 -29.72 -20.20
C HIS A 237 15.32 -29.58 -21.14
N LYS A 238 15.58 -29.38 -22.44
CA LYS A 238 14.58 -29.36 -23.52
C LYS A 238 14.60 -30.64 -24.36
N CYS A 239 15.49 -31.57 -24.06
CA CYS A 239 15.58 -32.92 -24.65
C CYS A 239 15.06 -33.99 -23.67
N GLU A 240 14.60 -35.13 -24.18
CA GLU A 240 14.08 -36.23 -23.34
C GLU A 240 15.19 -36.98 -22.57
N ASP A 241 16.38 -37.17 -23.15
CA ASP A 241 17.50 -37.83 -22.48
C ASP A 241 18.40 -36.83 -21.76
N HIS A 242 18.06 -36.54 -20.49
CA HIS A 242 18.82 -35.63 -19.64
C HIS A 242 20.26 -36.14 -19.38
N ASN A 243 20.50 -37.46 -19.43
CA ASN A 243 21.78 -38.05 -19.05
C ASN A 243 22.84 -37.96 -20.16
N SER A 244 22.43 -37.74 -21.41
CA SER A 244 23.32 -37.56 -22.57
C SER A 244 23.43 -36.11 -23.03
N CYS A 245 22.79 -35.16 -22.34
CA CYS A 245 22.84 -33.74 -22.69
C CYS A 245 24.12 -33.10 -22.15
N ASP A 246 25.19 -33.12 -22.94
CA ASP A 246 26.43 -32.42 -22.59
C ASP A 246 26.20 -30.91 -22.39
N PRO A 247 26.83 -30.27 -21.38
CA PRO A 247 26.84 -28.82 -21.25
C PRO A 247 27.65 -28.17 -22.37
N LEU A 248 27.24 -26.98 -22.77
CA LEU A 248 27.94 -26.07 -23.68
C LEU A 248 28.66 -24.99 -22.85
N GLU A 249 29.95 -24.79 -23.12
CA GLU A 249 30.80 -23.82 -22.41
C GLU A 249 30.86 -22.48 -23.16
N PHE A 250 30.67 -21.39 -22.42
CA PHE A 250 30.79 -20.01 -22.89
C PHE A 250 31.98 -19.33 -22.21
N ASP A 251 32.90 -18.79 -23.02
CA ASP A 251 34.09 -18.07 -22.55
C ASP A 251 33.71 -16.71 -21.97
N LEU A 252 33.72 -16.62 -20.63
CA LEU A 252 33.39 -15.39 -19.91
C LEU A 252 34.48 -14.32 -20.02
N GLU A 253 35.71 -14.64 -20.43
CA GLU A 253 36.71 -13.60 -20.66
C GLU A 253 36.41 -12.79 -21.92
N LEU A 254 35.77 -13.37 -22.94
CA LEU A 254 35.24 -12.60 -24.07
C LEU A 254 34.16 -11.59 -23.63
N VAL A 255 33.21 -12.04 -22.79
CA VAL A 255 32.15 -11.18 -22.23
C VAL A 255 32.73 -10.09 -21.34
N ASN A 256 33.68 -10.45 -20.48
CA ASN A 256 34.41 -9.53 -19.63
C ASN A 256 35.09 -8.41 -20.43
N ASP A 257 35.82 -8.79 -21.49
CA ASP A 257 36.52 -7.84 -22.36
C ASP A 257 35.55 -6.96 -23.15
N ALA A 258 34.44 -7.53 -23.64
CA ALA A 258 33.39 -6.78 -24.35
C ALA A 258 32.76 -5.71 -23.45
N VAL A 259 32.35 -6.08 -22.23
CA VAL A 259 31.77 -5.13 -21.25
C VAL A 259 32.75 -4.00 -20.88
N VAL A 260 34.03 -4.30 -20.71
CA VAL A 260 35.05 -3.28 -20.41
C VAL A 260 35.28 -2.32 -21.58
N LYS A 261 35.11 -2.79 -22.82
CA LYS A 261 35.28 -2.00 -24.05
C LYS A 261 33.99 -1.32 -24.55
N GLY A 262 32.83 -1.66 -23.99
CA GLY A 262 31.53 -1.20 -24.46
C GLY A 262 31.04 -1.88 -25.74
N HIS A 263 31.57 -3.06 -26.08
CA HIS A 263 31.13 -3.88 -27.22
C HIS A 263 29.92 -4.74 -26.87
N SER A 264 29.23 -5.27 -27.89
CA SER A 264 28.11 -6.20 -27.67
C SER A 264 28.55 -7.50 -26.99
N THR A 265 27.72 -8.01 -26.07
CA THR A 265 27.88 -9.33 -25.45
C THR A 265 26.95 -10.41 -26.01
N ALA A 266 26.30 -10.13 -27.15
CA ALA A 266 25.46 -11.13 -27.84
C ALA A 266 26.31 -12.19 -28.57
N TRP A 267 25.78 -13.41 -28.63
CA TRP A 267 26.45 -14.62 -29.11
C TRP A 267 25.87 -15.10 -30.45
N ILE A 268 26.74 -15.55 -31.35
CA ILE A 268 26.35 -16.04 -32.68
C ILE A 268 25.64 -17.40 -32.59
N CYS A 269 24.49 -17.53 -33.25
CA CYS A 269 23.81 -18.80 -33.52
C CYS A 269 24.46 -19.51 -34.71
N ASP A 270 25.54 -20.26 -34.48
CA ASP A 270 26.10 -21.12 -35.53
C ASP A 270 26.42 -22.52 -34.95
N GLN A 271 25.91 -23.54 -35.63
CA GLN A 271 26.13 -24.96 -35.30
C GLN A 271 27.46 -25.49 -35.85
N ALA A 272 28.15 -24.73 -36.72
CA ALA A 272 29.42 -25.11 -37.31
C ALA A 272 30.63 -24.91 -36.36
N TYR A 273 30.48 -24.13 -35.29
CA TYR A 273 31.53 -23.94 -34.27
C TYR A 273 31.30 -24.84 -33.05
N GLU A 274 32.37 -25.50 -32.58
CA GLU A 274 32.34 -26.30 -31.35
C GLU A 274 32.15 -25.44 -30.09
N GLN A 275 32.46 -24.13 -30.17
CA GLN A 275 32.28 -23.13 -29.12
C GLN A 275 31.61 -21.86 -29.67
N PRO A 276 30.61 -21.27 -28.99
CA PRO A 276 30.00 -20.00 -29.39
C PRO A 276 30.99 -18.83 -29.39
N GLY A 277 30.80 -17.88 -30.30
CA GLY A 277 31.56 -16.62 -30.34
C GLY A 277 30.65 -15.40 -30.23
N LEU A 278 31.21 -14.26 -29.78
CA LEU A 278 30.50 -12.98 -29.74
C LEU A 278 30.30 -12.40 -31.14
N ILE A 279 29.24 -11.61 -31.33
CA ILE A 279 29.01 -10.86 -32.56
C ILE A 279 30.04 -9.72 -32.74
N THR A 280 30.23 -9.28 -33.98
CA THR A 280 30.88 -7.99 -34.26
C THR A 280 29.90 -6.84 -34.07
N ASP A 281 30.35 -5.74 -33.46
CA ASP A 281 29.54 -4.52 -33.30
C ASP A 281 28.90 -4.06 -34.61
N GLY A 282 27.64 -3.62 -34.52
CA GLY A 282 26.84 -3.20 -35.67
C GLY A 282 26.14 -4.33 -36.43
N ASN A 283 26.38 -5.60 -36.07
CA ASN A 283 25.47 -6.69 -36.37
C ASN A 283 24.24 -6.62 -35.45
N ASP A 284 23.14 -7.15 -35.96
CA ASP A 284 21.88 -7.23 -35.24
C ASP A 284 21.84 -8.49 -34.35
N TYR A 285 20.95 -8.50 -33.36
CA TYR A 285 20.71 -9.65 -32.48
C TYR A 285 19.29 -9.62 -31.91
N VAL A 286 18.85 -10.75 -31.34
CA VAL A 286 17.59 -10.92 -30.63
C VAL A 286 17.87 -11.08 -29.13
N ALA A 287 17.14 -10.36 -28.28
CA ALA A 287 17.26 -10.51 -26.83
C ALA A 287 16.32 -11.60 -26.31
N ILE A 288 16.73 -12.34 -25.28
CA ILE A 288 15.91 -13.34 -24.58
C ILE A 288 15.56 -12.80 -23.21
N SER A 289 14.27 -12.56 -23.00
CA SER A 289 13.67 -12.16 -21.73
C SER A 289 12.96 -13.37 -21.12
N HIS A 290 13.39 -13.81 -19.94
CA HIS A 290 13.04 -15.13 -19.41
C HIS A 290 12.95 -15.20 -17.89
N VAL A 291 12.34 -16.27 -17.37
CA VAL A 291 12.16 -16.47 -15.93
C VAL A 291 13.20 -17.46 -15.40
N TRP A 292 14.24 -16.96 -14.73
CA TRP A 292 15.29 -17.80 -14.12
C TRP A 292 14.75 -18.91 -13.20
N ALA A 293 13.62 -18.67 -12.54
CA ALA A 293 12.98 -19.64 -11.64
C ALA A 293 12.38 -20.86 -12.37
N ASP A 294 12.23 -20.80 -13.69
CA ASP A 294 11.79 -21.90 -14.56
C ASP A 294 12.97 -22.79 -15.01
N GLY A 295 14.15 -22.62 -14.39
CA GLY A 295 15.36 -23.37 -14.71
C GLY A 295 16.10 -22.87 -15.95
N THR A 296 15.79 -21.69 -16.46
CA THR A 296 16.49 -21.10 -17.61
C THR A 296 17.72 -20.27 -17.23
N GLY A 297 17.98 -20.04 -15.93
CA GLY A 297 19.19 -19.36 -15.44
C GLY A 297 20.46 -20.22 -15.52
N VAL A 298 21.55 -19.82 -14.84
CA VAL A 298 22.83 -20.58 -14.81
C VAL A 298 22.78 -21.87 -13.98
N GLY A 299 21.87 -21.94 -13.00
CA GLY A 299 21.72 -23.06 -12.05
C GLY A 299 22.88 -23.29 -11.07
N ASP A 300 22.66 -24.22 -10.14
CA ASP A 300 23.49 -24.41 -8.94
C ASP A 300 24.89 -25.01 -9.22
N TYR A 301 25.06 -25.71 -10.34
CA TYR A 301 26.31 -26.38 -10.75
C TYR A 301 27.57 -25.50 -10.83
N GLN A 302 27.42 -24.18 -10.76
CA GLN A 302 28.45 -23.23 -11.14
C GLN A 302 28.87 -22.26 -10.03
N ARG A 303 28.49 -22.53 -8.78
CA ARG A 303 28.96 -21.80 -7.61
C ARG A 303 30.49 -21.87 -7.46
N ASP A 304 31.09 -22.98 -7.86
CA ASP A 304 32.52 -23.27 -7.64
C ASP A 304 33.43 -22.94 -8.83
N ASN A 305 32.90 -22.84 -10.06
CA ASN A 305 33.68 -22.54 -11.27
C ASN A 305 33.39 -21.11 -11.79
N LYS A 306 34.34 -20.20 -11.59
CA LYS A 306 34.18 -18.77 -11.88
C LYS A 306 34.54 -18.35 -13.32
N SER A 307 35.28 -19.16 -14.07
CA SER A 307 35.88 -18.75 -15.36
C SER A 307 35.04 -19.06 -16.60
N ALA A 308 33.99 -19.88 -16.50
CA ALA A 308 33.14 -20.23 -17.63
C ALA A 308 31.65 -20.25 -17.23
N SER A 309 30.77 -19.94 -18.19
CA SER A 309 29.32 -20.18 -18.05
C SER A 309 28.97 -21.45 -18.81
N MET A 310 28.58 -22.51 -18.10
CA MET A 310 28.07 -23.74 -18.70
C MET A 310 26.55 -23.66 -18.80
N VAL A 311 25.96 -24.14 -19.90
CA VAL A 311 24.51 -24.28 -20.04
C VAL A 311 24.16 -25.59 -20.75
N ASN A 312 23.01 -26.19 -20.45
CA ASN A 312 22.52 -27.37 -21.16
C ASN A 312 22.46 -27.10 -22.67
N ARG A 313 23.15 -27.92 -23.49
CA ARG A 313 23.18 -27.75 -24.95
C ARG A 313 21.79 -27.71 -25.58
N CYS A 314 20.88 -28.59 -25.14
CA CYS A 314 19.49 -28.59 -25.61
C CYS A 314 18.72 -27.29 -25.29
N LEU A 315 19.06 -26.57 -24.22
CA LEU A 315 18.46 -25.28 -23.88
C LEU A 315 19.00 -24.16 -24.79
N TRP A 316 20.29 -24.22 -25.13
CA TRP A 316 20.87 -23.33 -26.14
C TRP A 316 20.27 -23.57 -27.54
N GLU A 317 20.17 -24.83 -27.96
CA GLU A 317 19.54 -25.22 -29.24
C GLU A 317 18.07 -24.81 -29.31
N PHE A 318 17.34 -24.88 -28.19
CA PHE A 318 15.98 -24.32 -28.07
C PHE A 318 15.96 -22.82 -28.36
N TRP A 319 16.85 -22.02 -27.76
CA TRP A 319 16.93 -20.59 -28.06
C TRP A 319 17.34 -20.30 -29.50
N GLN A 320 18.29 -21.06 -30.07
CA GLN A 320 18.64 -20.95 -31.49
C GLN A 320 17.42 -21.18 -32.39
N ASN A 321 16.57 -22.16 -32.07
CA ASN A 321 15.34 -22.44 -32.82
C ASN A 321 14.28 -21.33 -32.63
N MET A 322 14.14 -20.74 -31.43
CA MET A 322 13.24 -19.60 -31.21
C MET A 322 13.70 -18.37 -32.01
N VAL A 323 15.00 -18.05 -31.96
CA VAL A 323 15.58 -16.93 -32.72
C VAL A 323 15.46 -17.18 -34.23
N GLY A 324 15.69 -18.41 -34.70
CA GLY A 324 15.54 -18.77 -36.11
C GLY A 324 14.12 -18.61 -36.67
N GLN A 325 13.08 -18.61 -35.82
CA GLN A 325 11.69 -18.36 -36.23
C GLN A 325 11.35 -16.87 -36.38
N VAL A 326 12.04 -15.98 -35.64
CA VAL A 326 11.81 -14.52 -35.70
C VAL A 326 12.90 -13.76 -36.47
N TRP A 327 13.97 -14.44 -36.88
CA TRP A 327 15.07 -13.83 -37.62
C TRP A 327 14.64 -13.47 -39.05
N GLN A 328 14.83 -12.22 -39.45
CA GLN A 328 14.42 -11.72 -40.76
C GLN A 328 15.62 -11.56 -41.70
N ASP A 329 15.41 -11.76 -43.01
CA ASP A 329 16.42 -11.49 -44.06
C ASP A 329 16.90 -10.03 -44.09
N SER A 330 16.18 -9.12 -43.43
CA SER A 330 16.51 -7.71 -43.26
C SER A 330 17.59 -7.45 -42.20
N TYR A 331 17.84 -8.43 -41.31
CA TYR A 331 18.78 -8.28 -40.19
C TYR A 331 20.24 -8.47 -40.64
N LYS A 332 21.14 -7.69 -40.05
CA LYS A 332 22.57 -7.65 -40.39
C LYS A 332 23.36 -8.69 -39.63
N GLY A 333 24.07 -9.53 -40.37
CA GLY A 333 24.98 -10.54 -39.82
C GLY A 333 24.34 -11.93 -39.73
N ALA A 334 25.01 -12.84 -39.04
CA ALA A 334 24.45 -14.14 -38.71
C ALA A 334 23.42 -14.01 -37.57
N PRO A 335 22.44 -14.93 -37.45
CA PRO A 335 21.53 -14.96 -36.32
C PRO A 335 22.29 -14.97 -34.99
N ALA A 336 21.80 -14.23 -34.01
CA ALA A 336 22.51 -14.02 -32.74
C ALA A 336 21.56 -13.79 -31.56
N ILE A 337 22.00 -14.23 -30.38
CA ILE A 337 21.24 -14.22 -29.12
C ILE A 337 21.95 -13.34 -28.09
N TRP A 338 21.25 -12.38 -27.53
CA TRP A 338 21.61 -11.80 -26.24
C TRP A 338 20.78 -12.49 -25.15
N TRP A 339 21.45 -13.21 -24.25
CA TRP A 339 20.81 -13.98 -23.18
C TRP A 339 21.59 -13.79 -21.89
N ASP A 340 20.98 -13.16 -20.89
CA ASP A 340 21.62 -12.66 -19.67
C ASP A 340 22.48 -13.70 -18.92
N THR A 341 22.07 -14.97 -18.96
CA THR A 341 22.69 -16.16 -18.36
C THR A 341 24.11 -16.42 -18.87
N VAL A 342 24.40 -16.03 -20.12
CA VAL A 342 25.72 -16.17 -20.76
C VAL A 342 26.31 -14.84 -21.24
N SER A 343 25.51 -13.76 -21.26
CA SER A 343 25.89 -12.45 -21.82
C SER A 343 26.23 -11.41 -20.74
N ILE A 344 26.10 -11.76 -19.45
CA ILE A 344 26.48 -10.91 -18.31
C ILE A 344 27.68 -11.55 -17.56
N PRO A 345 28.74 -10.78 -17.23
CA PRO A 345 29.86 -11.25 -16.44
C PRO A 345 29.51 -11.84 -15.06
N ARG A 346 30.44 -12.66 -14.55
CA ARG A 346 30.41 -13.17 -13.16
C ARG A 346 31.30 -12.40 -12.19
N ASP A 347 32.34 -11.72 -12.69
CA ASP A 347 33.12 -10.80 -11.87
C ASP A 347 32.21 -9.67 -11.33
N THR A 348 32.26 -9.41 -10.03
CA THR A 348 31.33 -8.48 -9.35
C THR A 348 31.38 -7.06 -9.92
N LYS A 349 32.57 -6.58 -10.34
CA LYS A 349 32.72 -5.23 -10.90
C LYS A 349 32.19 -5.19 -12.34
N LYS A 350 32.63 -6.11 -13.20
CA LYS A 350 32.17 -6.20 -14.61
C LYS A 350 30.67 -6.51 -14.70
N ARG A 351 30.13 -7.34 -13.79
CA ARG A 351 28.69 -7.60 -13.66
C ARG A 351 27.92 -6.32 -13.31
N SER A 352 28.43 -5.53 -12.37
CA SER A 352 27.82 -4.24 -12.01
C SER A 352 27.84 -3.25 -13.18
N MET A 353 28.90 -3.25 -14.01
CA MET A 353 28.94 -2.46 -15.24
C MET A 353 27.88 -2.92 -16.25
N ALA A 354 27.80 -4.22 -16.54
CA ALA A 354 26.82 -4.79 -17.47
C ALA A 354 25.37 -4.58 -17.03
N LEU A 355 25.07 -4.63 -15.72
CA LEU A 355 23.75 -4.34 -15.18
C LEU A 355 23.36 -2.86 -15.31
N ARG A 356 24.31 -1.93 -15.19
CA ARG A 356 24.07 -0.49 -15.44
C ARG A 356 23.76 -0.17 -16.90
N SER A 357 24.24 -1.00 -17.83
CA SER A 357 23.92 -0.87 -19.26
C SER A 357 22.84 -1.85 -19.73
N LEU A 358 22.11 -2.51 -18.83
CA LEU A 358 21.16 -3.57 -19.18
C LEU A 358 20.07 -3.06 -20.15
N HIS A 359 19.58 -1.85 -19.93
CA HIS A 359 18.58 -1.20 -20.78
C HIS A 359 19.04 -1.04 -22.24
N ARG A 360 20.35 -0.90 -22.47
CA ARG A 360 20.96 -0.74 -23.81
C ARG A 360 20.97 -2.04 -24.61
N ASN A 361 20.97 -3.19 -23.93
CA ASN A 361 20.92 -4.51 -24.60
C ASN A 361 19.52 -4.81 -25.16
N TYR A 362 18.47 -4.39 -24.47
CA TYR A 362 17.09 -4.59 -24.94
C TYR A 362 16.70 -3.55 -26.01
N SER A 363 17.09 -2.29 -25.84
CA SER A 363 16.86 -1.24 -26.87
C SER A 363 17.77 -1.36 -28.09
N GLY A 364 18.94 -2.01 -27.96
CA GLY A 364 19.80 -2.37 -29.08
C GLY A 364 19.36 -3.63 -29.86
N ALA A 365 18.51 -4.48 -29.28
CA ALA A 365 18.00 -5.68 -29.94
C ALA A 365 16.97 -5.34 -31.03
N LYS A 366 16.86 -6.19 -32.06
CA LYS A 366 15.79 -6.04 -33.07
C LYS A 366 14.43 -6.38 -32.49
N CYS A 367 14.37 -7.49 -31.80
CA CYS A 367 13.22 -7.89 -31.02
C CYS A 367 13.66 -8.64 -29.77
N THR A 368 12.73 -8.78 -28.84
CA THR A 368 12.90 -9.52 -27.59
C THR A 368 11.92 -10.68 -27.57
N ILE A 369 12.43 -11.89 -27.36
CA ILE A 369 11.61 -13.09 -27.14
C ILE A 369 11.35 -13.23 -25.65
N VAL A 370 10.09 -13.18 -25.27
CA VAL A 370 9.59 -13.42 -23.91
C VAL A 370 9.24 -14.90 -23.74
N HIS A 371 9.90 -15.54 -22.78
CA HIS A 371 9.67 -16.94 -22.42
C HIS A 371 9.36 -17.08 -20.92
N ASP A 372 8.20 -17.66 -20.66
CA ASP A 372 7.74 -18.10 -19.35
C ASP A 372 7.23 -19.54 -19.53
N MET A 373 7.56 -20.44 -18.61
CA MET A 373 7.19 -21.84 -18.73
C MET A 373 5.68 -22.06 -18.71
N LEU A 374 4.91 -21.22 -18.01
CA LEU A 374 3.45 -21.26 -18.04
C LEU A 374 2.94 -20.89 -19.44
N LEU A 375 3.41 -19.77 -20.00
CA LEU A 375 2.98 -19.30 -21.33
C LEU A 375 3.35 -20.28 -22.43
N ALA A 376 4.54 -20.88 -22.36
CA ALA A 376 5.01 -21.88 -23.32
C ALA A 376 4.18 -23.18 -23.32
N GLN A 377 3.40 -23.45 -22.26
CA GLN A 377 2.46 -24.59 -22.18
C GLN A 377 1.04 -24.24 -22.67
N ILE A 378 0.72 -22.96 -22.84
CA ILE A 378 -0.62 -22.52 -23.23
C ILE A 378 -0.81 -22.71 -24.75
N THR A 379 -1.72 -23.62 -25.09
CA THR A 379 -2.06 -24.00 -26.47
C THR A 379 -3.31 -23.31 -27.03
N THR A 380 -4.01 -22.48 -26.22
CA THR A 380 -5.22 -21.80 -26.68
C THR A 380 -4.94 -20.89 -27.88
N PRO A 381 -5.81 -20.88 -28.92
CA PRO A 381 -5.73 -19.91 -30.00
C PRO A 381 -6.26 -18.52 -29.61
N SER A 382 -6.92 -18.37 -28.46
CA SER A 382 -7.56 -17.12 -28.04
C SER A 382 -6.53 -16.08 -27.61
N ASN A 383 -6.32 -15.06 -28.43
CA ASN A 383 -5.45 -13.92 -28.11
C ASN A 383 -5.89 -13.18 -26.84
N ALA A 384 -7.20 -13.16 -26.55
CA ALA A 384 -7.72 -12.61 -25.30
C ALA A 384 -7.26 -13.40 -24.06
N VAL A 385 -7.31 -14.74 -24.12
CA VAL A 385 -6.80 -15.61 -23.03
C VAL A 385 -5.28 -15.49 -22.93
N ARG A 386 -4.55 -15.47 -24.05
CA ARG A 386 -3.08 -15.25 -24.08
C ARG A 386 -2.67 -13.93 -23.44
N CYS A 387 -3.40 -12.85 -23.70
CA CYS A 387 -3.15 -11.53 -23.12
C CYS A 387 -3.33 -11.54 -21.58
N VAL A 388 -4.38 -12.20 -21.10
CA VAL A 388 -4.64 -12.36 -19.65
C VAL A 388 -3.59 -13.27 -19.01
N ALA A 389 -3.22 -14.38 -19.66
CA ALA A 389 -2.16 -15.27 -19.21
C ALA A 389 -0.82 -14.55 -19.08
N LEU A 390 -0.46 -13.70 -20.05
CA LEU A 390 0.77 -12.90 -20.01
C LEU A 390 0.80 -12.01 -18.76
N VAL A 391 -0.29 -11.29 -18.45
CA VAL A 391 -0.35 -10.43 -17.25
C VAL A 391 -0.26 -11.25 -15.95
N LEU A 392 -0.80 -12.47 -15.93
CA LEU A 392 -0.78 -13.39 -14.78
C LEU A 392 0.48 -14.29 -14.70
N SER A 393 1.43 -14.14 -15.62
CA SER A 393 2.64 -14.96 -15.72
C SER A 393 3.67 -14.70 -14.60
N ASN A 394 4.63 -15.61 -14.40
CA ASN A 394 5.78 -15.33 -13.52
C ASN A 394 6.54 -14.12 -14.06
N TRP A 395 6.79 -14.11 -15.37
CA TRP A 395 7.53 -13.09 -16.10
C TRP A 395 6.99 -11.69 -15.84
N PHE A 396 5.71 -11.45 -16.09
CA PHE A 396 5.11 -10.12 -15.98
C PHE A 396 5.03 -9.60 -14.54
N SER A 397 5.12 -10.48 -13.54
CA SER A 397 5.14 -10.09 -12.13
C SER A 397 6.52 -9.70 -11.58
N ARG A 398 7.62 -9.82 -12.36
CA ARG A 398 9.00 -9.51 -11.92
C ARG A 398 9.38 -8.06 -12.20
N GLY A 399 10.26 -7.48 -11.38
CA GLY A 399 10.73 -6.10 -11.54
C GLY A 399 11.52 -5.89 -12.83
N TRP A 400 12.54 -6.73 -13.08
CA TRP A 400 13.44 -6.58 -14.24
C TRP A 400 12.69 -6.60 -15.57
N THR A 401 11.67 -7.45 -15.70
CA THR A 401 10.92 -7.62 -16.94
C THR A 401 10.10 -6.37 -17.35
N ALA A 402 9.88 -5.43 -16.43
CA ALA A 402 9.33 -4.10 -16.78
C ALA A 402 10.32 -3.31 -17.63
N LEU A 403 11.59 -3.28 -17.23
CA LEU A 403 12.66 -2.65 -18.00
C LEU A 403 12.85 -3.37 -19.33
N GLU A 404 12.84 -4.70 -19.32
CA GLU A 404 13.00 -5.51 -20.52
C GLU A 404 11.88 -5.23 -21.54
N LEU A 405 10.62 -5.11 -21.08
CA LEU A 405 9.47 -4.73 -21.91
C LEU A 405 9.56 -3.29 -22.42
N GLN A 406 9.79 -2.32 -21.53
CA GLN A 406 9.84 -0.89 -21.85
C GLN A 406 10.97 -0.55 -22.83
N MET A 407 12.11 -1.23 -22.74
CA MET A 407 13.25 -1.01 -23.63
C MET A 407 13.14 -1.72 -24.99
N SER A 408 12.20 -2.66 -25.16
CA SER A 408 12.16 -3.50 -26.35
C SER A 408 11.45 -2.82 -27.53
N ASN A 409 12.13 -2.70 -28.67
CA ASN A 409 11.56 -2.17 -29.91
C ASN A 409 10.39 -3.01 -30.44
N GLU A 410 10.50 -4.33 -30.32
CA GLU A 410 9.52 -5.31 -30.79
C GLU A 410 9.56 -6.52 -29.86
N VAL A 411 8.40 -7.08 -29.50
CA VAL A 411 8.28 -8.14 -28.49
C VAL A 411 7.52 -9.33 -29.07
N TRP A 412 8.07 -10.52 -28.89
CA TRP A 412 7.48 -11.80 -29.29
C TRP A 412 7.31 -12.67 -28.05
N VAL A 413 6.12 -13.19 -27.80
CA VAL A 413 5.82 -14.01 -26.62
C VAL A 413 5.66 -15.46 -27.04
N VAL A 414 6.34 -16.37 -26.34
CA VAL A 414 6.31 -17.81 -26.67
C VAL A 414 5.05 -18.47 -26.08
N PHE A 415 4.18 -18.96 -26.98
CA PHE A 415 3.01 -19.78 -26.67
C PHE A 415 3.08 -21.08 -27.48
N ASP A 416 2.85 -22.24 -26.84
CA ASP A 416 3.04 -23.57 -27.47
C ASP A 416 4.37 -23.69 -28.25
N ASN A 417 5.46 -23.29 -27.59
CA ASN A 417 6.82 -23.19 -28.16
C ASN A 417 6.94 -22.40 -29.49
N THR A 418 5.95 -21.55 -29.79
CA THR A 418 5.88 -20.71 -30.98
C THR A 418 5.94 -19.23 -30.56
N PRO A 419 6.88 -18.42 -31.06
CA PRO A 419 6.90 -16.99 -30.79
C PRO A 419 5.77 -16.28 -31.56
N ILE A 420 4.96 -15.48 -30.86
CA ILE A 420 3.85 -14.70 -31.43
C ILE A 420 4.09 -13.21 -31.15
N PRO A 421 3.90 -12.29 -32.12
CA PRO A 421 4.05 -10.85 -31.88
C PRO A 421 3.12 -10.37 -30.76
N LEU A 422 3.64 -9.57 -29.84
CA LEU A 422 2.85 -9.02 -28.73
C LEU A 422 1.64 -8.22 -29.24
N ASN A 423 1.83 -7.43 -30.31
CA ASN A 423 0.78 -6.62 -30.90
C ASN A 423 -0.43 -7.44 -31.40
N ASP A 424 -0.22 -8.68 -31.84
CA ASP A 424 -1.30 -9.56 -32.30
C ASP A 424 -2.14 -10.09 -31.13
N ILE A 425 -1.56 -10.12 -29.93
CA ILE A 425 -2.20 -10.60 -28.68
C ILE A 425 -3.01 -9.48 -28.00
N LEU A 426 -2.60 -8.21 -28.18
CA LEU A 426 -3.25 -7.05 -27.58
C LEU A 426 -4.61 -6.73 -28.22
N ALA A 427 -5.52 -6.16 -27.43
CA ALA A 427 -6.77 -5.62 -27.93
C ALA A 427 -6.54 -4.34 -28.76
N GLU A 428 -7.17 -4.28 -29.93
CA GLU A 428 -7.19 -3.08 -30.78
C GLU A 428 -8.01 -1.95 -30.14
N SER A 429 -9.19 -2.25 -29.60
CA SER A 429 -10.17 -1.27 -29.14
C SER A 429 -10.98 -1.74 -27.92
N PRO A 430 -11.32 -0.84 -26.97
CA PRO A 430 -12.22 -1.14 -25.86
C PRO A 430 -13.69 -1.36 -26.29
N ALA A 431 -14.02 -1.06 -27.54
CA ALA A 431 -15.36 -1.24 -28.08
C ALA A 431 -15.62 -2.67 -28.60
N THR A 432 -14.57 -3.41 -28.96
CA THR A 432 -14.64 -4.77 -29.53
C THR A 432 -14.08 -5.84 -28.61
N ALA A 433 -13.16 -5.48 -27.70
CA ALA A 433 -12.59 -6.41 -26.74
C ALA A 433 -13.46 -6.61 -25.48
N HIS A 434 -13.38 -7.81 -24.91
CA HIS A 434 -13.93 -8.09 -23.58
C HIS A 434 -13.26 -7.19 -22.52
N PRO A 435 -13.97 -6.70 -21.48
CA PRO A 435 -13.41 -5.77 -20.49
C PRO A 435 -12.07 -6.21 -19.87
N VAL A 436 -11.90 -7.50 -19.61
CA VAL A 436 -10.67 -8.08 -19.03
C VAL A 436 -9.53 -8.14 -20.04
N HIS A 437 -9.80 -8.40 -21.33
CA HIS A 437 -8.78 -8.35 -22.38
C HIS A 437 -8.30 -6.92 -22.61
N TRP A 438 -9.23 -5.95 -22.57
CA TRP A 438 -8.88 -4.53 -22.60
C TRP A 438 -8.09 -4.09 -21.36
N LEU A 439 -8.45 -4.55 -20.16
CA LEU A 439 -7.70 -4.27 -18.93
C LEU A 439 -6.26 -4.80 -19.02
N ALA A 440 -6.09 -6.06 -19.44
CA ALA A 440 -4.77 -6.68 -19.62
C ALA A 440 -3.94 -5.93 -20.69
N THR A 441 -4.59 -5.55 -21.79
CA THR A 441 -3.98 -4.74 -22.84
C THR A 441 -3.54 -3.37 -22.34
N THR A 442 -4.35 -2.72 -21.50
CA THR A 442 -4.05 -1.41 -20.92
C THR A 442 -2.85 -1.51 -19.97
N MET A 443 -2.77 -2.56 -19.15
CA MET A 443 -1.63 -2.81 -18.27
C MET A 443 -0.33 -2.99 -19.07
N ILE A 444 -0.36 -3.76 -20.16
CA ILE A 444 0.82 -3.96 -21.03
C ILE A 444 1.19 -2.66 -21.75
N LYS A 445 0.22 -1.94 -22.34
CA LYS A 445 0.49 -0.67 -23.05
C LYS A 445 1.03 0.43 -22.13
N ARG A 446 0.58 0.50 -20.86
CA ARG A 446 1.15 1.41 -19.84
C ARG A 446 2.64 1.12 -19.57
N LEU A 447 3.10 -0.13 -19.72
CA LEU A 447 4.51 -0.55 -19.56
C LEU A 447 5.36 -0.44 -20.84
N GLN A 448 4.77 0.05 -21.94
CA GLN A 448 5.46 0.40 -23.18
C GLN A 448 5.33 1.91 -23.49
N ALA A 449 4.60 2.65 -22.67
CA ALA A 449 4.45 4.09 -22.79
C ALA A 449 5.72 4.77 -22.26
N PRO A 450 6.17 5.89 -22.84
CA PRO A 450 7.24 6.70 -22.27
C PRO A 450 6.98 7.00 -20.79
N ILE A 451 8.05 7.01 -19.99
CA ILE A 451 7.98 7.37 -18.58
C ILE A 451 8.12 8.88 -18.51
N ASP A 452 7.03 9.55 -18.15
CA ASP A 452 6.96 11.01 -18.09
C ASP A 452 7.34 11.51 -16.68
N ASP A 453 7.05 10.75 -15.61
CA ASP A 453 7.39 11.13 -14.24
C ASP A 453 7.78 9.97 -13.27
N VAL A 454 8.07 10.33 -12.02
CA VAL A 454 8.44 9.38 -10.94
C VAL A 454 7.24 8.54 -10.49
N GLY A 455 6.02 9.06 -10.62
CA GLY A 455 4.77 8.35 -10.37
C GLY A 455 4.60 7.16 -11.31
N ASP A 456 4.96 7.28 -12.59
CA ASP A 456 4.99 6.15 -13.54
C ASP A 456 5.93 5.04 -13.03
N ILE A 457 7.16 5.39 -12.66
CA ILE A 457 8.15 4.44 -12.12
C ILE A 457 7.62 3.74 -10.87
N LEU A 458 6.95 4.48 -9.98
CA LEU A 458 6.34 3.92 -8.77
C LEU A 458 5.18 2.96 -9.10
N HIS A 459 4.28 3.31 -10.03
CA HIS A 459 3.20 2.41 -10.48
C HIS A 459 3.75 1.13 -11.11
N ILE A 460 4.75 1.26 -12.00
CA ILE A 460 5.43 0.13 -12.63
C ILE A 460 6.03 -0.81 -11.58
N LEU A 461 6.70 -0.27 -10.55
CA LEU A 461 7.41 -1.07 -9.54
C LEU A 461 6.55 -1.52 -8.34
N LYS A 462 5.38 -0.91 -8.10
CA LYS A 462 4.43 -1.31 -7.05
C LYS A 462 3.94 -2.73 -7.30
N ALA A 463 3.42 -3.00 -8.50
CA ALA A 463 2.83 -4.27 -8.93
C ALA A 463 3.84 -5.42 -9.18
N ARG A 464 5.13 -5.28 -8.80
CA ARG A 464 6.21 -6.19 -9.20
C ARG A 464 7.07 -6.68 -8.04
N SER A 465 7.45 -7.96 -8.07
CA SER A 465 8.37 -8.59 -7.11
C SER A 465 9.81 -8.62 -7.63
N THR A 466 10.76 -8.68 -6.70
CA THR A 466 12.20 -8.79 -6.98
C THR A 466 12.82 -9.67 -5.92
N SER A 467 13.64 -10.65 -6.30
CA SER A 467 14.36 -11.51 -5.34
C SER A 467 15.28 -10.73 -4.40
N TRP A 468 15.68 -9.51 -4.76
CA TRP A 468 16.48 -8.60 -3.95
C TRP A 468 15.87 -7.19 -3.98
N ALA A 469 15.60 -6.58 -2.82
CA ALA A 469 14.98 -5.26 -2.76
C ALA A 469 15.79 -4.17 -3.50
N ARG A 470 17.12 -4.25 -3.47
CA ARG A 470 18.04 -3.35 -4.21
C ARG A 470 17.79 -3.31 -5.71
N ASP A 471 17.26 -4.39 -6.28
CA ASP A 471 17.04 -4.48 -7.72
C ASP A 471 15.98 -3.46 -8.14
N LYS A 472 14.94 -3.19 -7.31
CA LYS A 472 13.96 -2.13 -7.58
C LYS A 472 14.62 -0.76 -7.74
N THR A 473 15.61 -0.43 -6.91
CA THR A 473 16.37 0.83 -7.02
C THR A 473 17.17 0.91 -8.30
N ILE A 474 17.79 -0.20 -8.73
CA ILE A 474 18.56 -0.25 -9.99
C ILE A 474 17.61 -0.12 -11.19
N ILE A 475 16.48 -0.85 -11.19
CA ILE A 475 15.46 -0.78 -12.24
C ILE A 475 14.89 0.65 -12.33
N ALA A 476 14.54 1.27 -11.20
CA ALA A 476 14.06 2.66 -11.16
C ALA A 476 15.05 3.63 -11.79
N ALA A 477 16.34 3.50 -11.48
CA ALA A 477 17.39 4.35 -12.07
C ALA A 477 17.53 4.14 -13.59
N LEU A 478 17.44 2.90 -14.07
CA LEU A 478 17.53 2.58 -15.50
C LEU A 478 16.29 3.02 -16.28
N LEU A 479 15.11 2.96 -15.65
CA LEU A 479 13.86 3.51 -16.21
C LEU A 479 13.91 5.04 -16.30
N ALA A 480 14.45 5.73 -15.28
CA ALA A 480 14.64 7.17 -15.32
C ALA A 480 15.65 7.62 -16.41
N ASP A 481 16.80 6.95 -16.52
CA ASP A 481 17.86 7.21 -17.53
C ASP A 481 17.33 7.08 -18.97
N SER A 482 16.29 6.26 -19.17
CA SER A 482 15.70 5.99 -20.49
C SER A 482 14.52 6.87 -20.90
N GLY A 483 13.77 7.41 -19.93
CA GLY A 483 12.55 8.21 -20.19
C GLY A 483 12.79 9.72 -20.17
N VAL A 484 13.67 10.20 -19.29
CA VAL A 484 13.86 11.63 -19.06
C VAL A 484 14.61 12.28 -20.22
N LYS A 485 14.03 13.33 -20.81
CA LYS A 485 14.68 14.09 -21.88
C LYS A 485 15.99 14.69 -21.37
N LYS A 486 17.06 14.58 -22.17
CA LYS A 486 18.46 15.02 -21.89
C LYS A 486 18.63 16.50 -21.46
N GLU A 487 17.56 17.29 -21.39
CA GLU A 487 17.55 18.71 -21.03
C GLU A 487 16.81 19.01 -19.70
N GLU A 488 16.16 18.03 -19.06
CA GLU A 488 15.43 18.21 -17.80
C GLU A 488 16.10 17.43 -16.64
N PRO A 489 16.43 18.09 -15.51
CA PRO A 489 17.06 17.41 -14.38
C PRO A 489 16.04 16.60 -13.57
N ALA A 490 16.10 15.27 -13.67
CA ALA A 490 15.33 14.38 -12.82
C ALA A 490 15.85 14.41 -11.37
N LEU A 491 15.11 15.12 -10.50
CA LEU A 491 15.41 15.22 -9.08
C LEU A 491 14.60 14.17 -8.31
N LEU A 492 15.27 13.13 -7.79
CA LEU A 492 14.62 12.12 -6.94
C LEU A 492 14.45 12.70 -5.52
N VAL A 493 13.31 13.35 -5.30
CA VAL A 493 12.92 13.99 -4.03
C VAL A 493 11.89 13.12 -3.31
N LYS A 494 12.20 12.67 -2.09
CA LYS A 494 11.16 12.20 -1.16
C LYS A 494 10.57 13.41 -0.43
N MET A 495 9.35 13.78 -0.82
CA MET A 495 8.55 14.83 -0.19
C MET A 495 8.08 14.39 1.22
N ILE A 496 8.07 15.31 2.19
CA ILE A 496 7.51 15.08 3.53
C ILE A 496 6.74 16.33 3.98
N GLY A 497 5.51 16.47 3.48
CA GLY A 497 4.49 17.42 3.96
C GLY A 497 4.77 18.91 3.73
N GLU A 498 3.69 19.69 3.58
CA GLU A 498 3.75 21.14 3.71
C GLU A 498 3.71 21.51 5.20
N MET A 499 4.69 22.29 5.67
CA MET A 499 4.54 22.99 6.95
C MET A 499 3.78 24.29 6.71
N GLY A 500 2.51 24.32 7.12
CA GLY A 500 1.77 25.57 7.26
C GLY A 500 2.35 26.40 8.41
N SER A 501 3.16 27.41 8.09
CA SER A 501 3.54 28.47 9.03
C SER A 501 2.60 29.66 8.85
N GLU A 502 1.78 29.98 9.85
CA GLU A 502 0.77 31.05 9.79
C GLU A 502 1.32 32.49 9.74
N ASP A 503 2.65 32.69 9.78
CA ASP A 503 3.30 33.99 10.02
C ASP A 503 4.32 34.44 8.94
N ASP A 504 4.46 33.75 7.80
CA ASP A 504 5.30 34.20 6.67
C ASP A 504 4.69 33.83 5.31
N ASP A 505 4.52 34.81 4.41
CA ASP A 505 3.84 34.69 3.09
C ASP A 505 4.64 33.86 2.04
N THR A 506 5.57 33.00 2.47
CA THR A 506 6.39 32.15 1.59
C THR A 506 6.36 30.70 2.07
N PRO A 507 5.77 29.75 1.31
CA PRO A 507 5.79 28.34 1.69
C PRO A 507 7.22 27.79 1.65
N SER A 508 7.73 27.37 2.82
CA SER A 508 9.04 26.74 2.93
C SER A 508 8.93 25.22 2.84
N MET A 509 9.56 24.63 1.82
CA MET A 509 9.61 23.18 1.65
C MET A 509 10.83 22.59 2.36
N SER A 510 10.64 21.52 3.14
CA SER A 510 11.75 20.76 3.73
C SER A 510 12.00 19.48 2.93
N CYS A 511 13.27 19.23 2.58
CA CYS A 511 13.69 18.07 1.79
C CYS A 511 14.66 17.20 2.61
N GLN A 512 14.39 15.90 2.72
CA GLN A 512 15.28 14.95 3.40
C GLN A 512 16.33 14.31 2.48
N TYR A 513 16.12 14.33 1.16
CA TYR A 513 17.03 13.70 0.20
C TYR A 513 16.96 14.40 -1.15
N VAL A 514 18.13 14.86 -1.65
CA VAL A 514 18.32 15.29 -3.02
C VAL A 514 19.34 14.34 -3.67
N GLY A 515 18.83 13.36 -4.41
CA GLY A 515 19.63 12.56 -5.33
C GLY A 515 19.49 13.14 -6.74
N ALA A 516 20.57 13.74 -7.24
CA ALA A 516 20.69 14.10 -8.64
C ALA A 516 21.73 13.18 -9.28
N VAL A 517 21.38 12.57 -10.42
CA VAL A 517 22.29 11.84 -11.29
C VAL A 517 22.15 12.46 -12.68
N TRP A 518 23.24 12.94 -13.25
CA TRP A 518 23.29 13.36 -14.66
C TRP A 518 24.58 12.86 -15.31
N GLU A 519 24.50 12.50 -16.58
CA GLU A 519 25.66 12.27 -17.45
C GLU A 519 25.71 13.39 -18.50
N THR A 520 26.72 14.26 -18.42
CA THR A 520 26.97 15.29 -19.45
C THR A 520 28.11 14.87 -20.36
N GLU A 521 27.78 14.69 -21.64
CA GLU A 521 28.71 14.30 -22.71
C GLU A 521 29.40 15.55 -23.27
N MET A 522 30.72 15.67 -23.07
CA MET A 522 31.55 16.76 -23.61
C MET A 522 32.41 16.27 -24.79
N PRO A 523 32.87 17.15 -25.71
CA PRO A 523 33.40 16.75 -27.03
C PRO A 523 34.71 15.93 -27.07
N GLU A 524 35.29 15.58 -25.92
CA GLU A 524 36.62 14.95 -25.83
C GLU A 524 36.64 13.64 -25.01
N ASN A 525 35.64 12.76 -25.19
CA ASN A 525 35.67 11.33 -24.81
C ASN A 525 36.11 10.98 -23.37
N ASN A 526 36.00 11.91 -22.42
CA ASN A 526 36.36 11.72 -21.02
C ASN A 526 35.15 11.95 -20.13
N TRP A 527 34.78 10.93 -19.37
CA TRP A 527 33.70 10.96 -18.39
C TRP A 527 34.12 11.78 -17.17
N GLN A 528 33.28 12.71 -16.70
CA GLN A 528 33.53 13.49 -15.49
C GLN A 528 32.28 13.58 -14.61
N THR A 529 32.45 13.22 -13.34
CA THR A 529 31.44 13.44 -12.29
C THR A 529 31.62 14.85 -11.73
N CYS A 530 30.60 15.70 -11.85
CA CYS A 530 30.63 17.06 -11.28
C CYS A 530 29.90 17.11 -9.94
N LYS A 531 30.35 17.99 -9.04
CA LYS A 531 29.77 18.17 -7.71
C LYS A 531 28.77 19.33 -7.75
N VAL A 532 27.48 19.05 -7.57
CA VAL A 532 26.48 20.12 -7.34
C VAL A 532 26.47 20.51 -5.88
N LEU A 533 26.61 21.82 -5.63
CA LEU A 533 26.46 22.43 -4.33
C LEU A 533 25.16 23.23 -4.30
N ILE A 534 24.29 22.90 -3.34
CA ILE A 534 23.00 23.57 -3.15
C ILE A 534 23.16 24.54 -1.98
N GLY A 535 23.08 25.84 -2.27
CA GLY A 535 23.31 26.92 -1.30
C GLY A 535 23.88 28.19 -1.93
N PRO A 536 24.00 29.29 -1.17
CA PRO A 536 24.51 30.56 -1.68
C PRO A 536 25.99 30.47 -2.08
N GLU A 537 26.37 31.13 -3.17
CA GLU A 537 27.78 31.31 -3.55
C GLU A 537 28.53 32.04 -2.42
N ASN A 538 29.61 31.42 -1.93
CA ASN A 538 30.52 32.10 -1.02
C ASN A 538 31.37 33.09 -1.83
N GLU A 539 31.06 34.40 -1.76
CA GLU A 539 31.81 35.50 -2.42
C GLU A 539 33.29 35.65 -1.95
N SER A 540 33.88 34.64 -1.30
CA SER A 540 35.22 34.70 -0.70
C SER A 540 36.07 33.47 -0.99
N GLY A 541 36.53 33.31 -2.23
CA GLY A 541 37.54 32.31 -2.59
C GLY A 541 37.87 32.28 -4.08
N THR A 542 39.01 32.83 -4.47
CA THR A 542 39.62 32.54 -5.79
C THR A 542 40.37 31.22 -5.70
N ASP A 543 39.65 30.10 -5.87
CA ASP A 543 40.25 28.77 -6.01
C ASP A 543 39.75 28.14 -7.32
N ASP A 544 40.67 27.66 -8.16
CA ASP A 544 40.43 27.31 -9.58
C ASP A 544 39.73 25.93 -9.77
N ASN A 545 38.81 25.56 -8.88
CA ASN A 545 38.04 24.31 -8.98
C ASN A 545 36.88 24.46 -9.97
N GLN A 546 37.18 24.34 -11.27
CA GLN A 546 36.22 24.43 -12.40
C GLN A 546 35.17 23.29 -12.47
N TRP A 547 34.94 22.55 -11.38
CA TRP A 547 34.18 21.30 -11.34
C TRP A 547 32.97 21.32 -10.37
N GLU A 548 32.70 22.48 -9.76
CA GLU A 548 31.54 22.69 -8.88
C GLU A 548 30.45 23.49 -9.60
N VAL A 549 29.20 23.01 -9.53
CA VAL A 549 28.03 23.68 -10.10
C VAL A 549 27.13 24.12 -8.96
N HIS A 550 26.91 25.42 -8.82
CA HIS A 550 26.08 25.99 -7.76
C HIS A 550 24.62 26.11 -8.20
N LEU A 551 23.71 25.50 -7.42
CA LEU A 551 22.27 25.74 -7.53
C LEU A 551 21.83 26.66 -6.38
N PRO A 552 21.31 27.87 -6.68
CA PRO A 552 20.92 28.82 -5.65
C PRO A 552 19.66 28.34 -4.93
N VAL A 553 19.78 28.07 -3.63
CA VAL A 553 18.65 27.90 -2.72
C VAL A 553 18.76 28.94 -1.62
N HIS A 554 17.68 29.71 -1.44
CA HIS A 554 17.55 30.60 -0.29
C HIS A 554 17.21 29.78 0.96
N ASP A 555 18.08 29.88 1.96
CA ASP A 555 17.87 29.46 3.36
C ASP A 555 17.50 28.00 3.65
N ALA A 556 18.34 27.06 3.18
CA ALA A 556 18.45 25.73 3.78
C ALA A 556 19.92 25.43 4.20
N LYS A 557 20.11 24.88 5.41
CA LYS A 557 21.41 24.35 5.86
C LYS A 557 21.43 22.82 5.78
N ALA A 558 22.57 22.26 5.38
CA ALA A 558 22.75 20.81 5.29
C ALA A 558 22.66 20.10 6.66
N PRO A 559 22.29 18.81 6.71
CA PRO A 559 22.20 18.04 7.95
C PRO A 559 23.58 17.75 8.57
N THR A 560 23.69 17.76 9.91
CA THR A 560 24.96 17.60 10.64
C THR A 560 25.65 16.24 10.46
N TRP A 561 24.94 15.18 10.09
CA TRP A 561 25.59 13.88 9.81
C TRP A 561 26.49 13.93 8.56
N LEU A 562 26.29 14.92 7.68
CA LEU A 562 27.16 15.21 6.54
C LEU A 562 28.43 16.00 6.95
N GLU A 563 28.41 16.66 8.11
CA GLU A 563 29.58 17.35 8.70
C GLU A 563 30.44 16.41 9.58
N GLU A 564 29.86 15.31 10.07
CA GLU A 564 30.55 14.27 10.87
C GLU A 564 31.12 13.13 10.03
N ALA A 565 30.76 13.05 8.74
CA ALA A 565 31.42 12.21 7.76
C ALA A 565 32.88 12.68 7.55
N ALA A 566 33.83 11.73 7.51
CA ALA A 566 35.21 12.04 7.17
C ALA A 566 35.28 12.75 5.80
N PRO A 567 36.19 13.73 5.60
CA PRO A 567 36.26 14.49 4.35
C PRO A 567 36.40 13.55 3.16
N VAL A 568 35.71 13.86 2.05
CA VAL A 568 35.64 13.00 0.86
C VAL A 568 37.01 12.68 0.26
N ASP A 569 38.03 13.51 0.53
CA ASP A 569 39.42 13.25 0.19
C ASP A 569 39.96 11.94 0.83
N ASP A 570 39.60 11.64 2.09
CA ASP A 570 39.95 10.38 2.77
C ASP A 570 39.18 9.17 2.17
N TRP A 571 38.02 9.41 1.53
CA TRP A 571 37.24 8.36 0.87
C TRP A 571 37.83 7.98 -0.50
N LEU A 572 38.49 8.93 -1.17
CA LEU A 572 39.08 8.72 -2.49
C LEU A 572 40.39 7.91 -2.43
N GLU A 573 41.18 8.01 -1.36
CA GLU A 573 42.45 7.26 -1.24
C GLU A 573 42.29 5.74 -1.13
N GLN A 574 41.10 5.23 -0.75
CA GLN A 574 40.89 3.79 -0.53
C GLN A 574 40.37 3.01 -1.75
N GLY A 575 39.98 3.69 -2.83
CA GLY A 575 39.61 3.04 -4.11
C GLY A 575 38.34 2.16 -4.08
N GLU A 576 37.55 2.21 -3.01
CA GLU A 576 36.23 1.57 -2.93
C GLU A 576 35.12 2.57 -3.30
N SER A 577 34.14 2.14 -4.10
CA SER A 577 33.01 3.01 -4.46
C SER A 577 32.10 3.28 -3.27
N PHE A 578 31.45 4.46 -3.24
CA PHE A 578 30.43 4.85 -2.26
C PHE A 578 29.41 3.73 -1.94
N ILE A 579 28.91 3.01 -2.97
CA ILE A 579 27.98 1.88 -2.80
C ILE A 579 28.60 0.69 -2.04
N ALA A 580 29.90 0.43 -2.17
CA ALA A 580 30.58 -0.66 -1.48
C ALA A 580 30.76 -0.35 0.02
N GLN A 581 31.05 0.90 0.36
CA GLN A 581 31.02 1.36 1.76
C GLN A 581 29.59 1.33 2.30
N LEU A 582 28.59 1.76 1.52
CA LEU A 582 27.18 1.68 1.90
C LEU A 582 26.73 0.23 2.18
N SER A 583 27.16 -0.75 1.37
CA SER A 583 26.89 -2.17 1.63
C SER A 583 27.58 -2.70 2.89
N LYS A 584 28.83 -2.33 3.16
CA LYS A 584 29.52 -2.69 4.42
C LYS A 584 28.81 -2.12 5.66
N VAL A 585 28.32 -0.89 5.57
CA VAL A 585 27.59 -0.20 6.65
C VAL A 585 26.17 -0.76 6.85
N LEU A 586 25.53 -1.29 5.81
CA LEU A 586 24.16 -1.81 5.88
C LEU A 586 24.06 -3.31 6.24
N LEU A 587 25.09 -4.11 5.97
CA LEU A 587 25.02 -5.58 6.00
C LEU A 587 26.07 -6.28 6.90
N GLY A 588 26.94 -5.54 7.59
CA GLY A 588 28.05 -6.12 8.36
C GLY A 588 29.20 -6.61 7.48
N SER A 589 30.34 -6.93 8.11
CA SER A 589 31.55 -7.36 7.39
C SER A 589 31.64 -8.88 7.19
N ASP A 590 32.38 -9.31 6.16
CA ASP A 590 32.48 -10.71 5.72
C ASP A 590 32.78 -11.74 6.84
N GLY A 591 31.81 -12.63 7.07
CA GLY A 591 32.05 -14.05 6.82
C GLY A 591 32.96 -14.86 7.77
N ASP A 592 33.00 -14.59 9.08
CA ASP A 592 33.44 -15.59 10.08
C ASP A 592 32.85 -15.38 11.50
N SER A 593 31.90 -14.45 11.65
CA SER A 593 31.19 -14.20 12.91
C SER A 593 30.02 -15.17 13.07
N SER A 594 29.92 -15.86 14.21
CA SER A 594 28.74 -16.67 14.56
C SER A 594 27.60 -15.84 15.16
N VAL A 595 27.69 -14.52 15.11
CA VAL A 595 26.68 -13.59 15.67
C VAL A 595 25.53 -13.46 14.67
N ASN A 596 24.31 -13.48 15.17
CA ASN A 596 23.11 -13.30 14.37
C ASN A 596 23.14 -11.91 13.67
N PRO A 597 22.94 -11.79 12.35
CA PRO A 597 22.98 -10.51 11.64
C PRO A 597 22.05 -9.44 12.23
N VAL A 598 20.91 -9.86 12.81
CA VAL A 598 19.95 -8.97 13.46
C VAL A 598 20.55 -8.37 14.73
N LEU A 599 21.21 -9.19 15.55
CA LEU A 599 21.91 -8.77 16.76
C LEU A 599 23.05 -7.79 16.42
N GLU A 600 23.86 -8.08 15.40
CA GLU A 600 24.90 -7.15 14.95
C GLU A 600 24.31 -5.82 14.45
N SER A 601 23.21 -5.86 13.70
CA SER A 601 22.51 -4.66 13.20
C SER A 601 21.90 -3.82 14.32
N ILE A 602 21.40 -4.44 15.40
CA ILE A 602 20.93 -3.74 16.61
C ILE A 602 22.11 -3.05 17.32
N LEU A 603 23.22 -3.77 17.54
CA LEU A 603 24.41 -3.22 18.22
C LEU A 603 25.11 -2.10 17.43
N GLN A 604 24.84 -1.99 16.12
CA GLN A 604 25.29 -0.90 15.24
C GLN A 604 24.27 0.25 15.10
N GLY A 605 23.12 0.21 15.80
CA GLY A 605 22.07 1.24 15.70
C GLY A 605 21.30 1.25 14.37
N ASN A 606 21.48 0.23 13.52
CA ASN A 606 20.91 0.17 12.19
C ASN A 606 19.47 -0.38 12.21
N THR A 607 18.57 0.39 12.83
CA THR A 607 17.14 0.07 12.99
C THR A 607 16.42 -0.32 11.68
N GLN A 608 16.84 0.24 10.54
CA GLN A 608 16.29 -0.11 9.23
C GLN A 608 16.74 -1.50 8.76
N SER A 609 18.02 -1.85 8.94
CA SER A 609 18.52 -3.19 8.64
C SER A 609 17.88 -4.23 9.57
N VAL A 610 17.70 -3.89 10.85
CA VAL A 610 16.96 -4.74 11.82
C VAL A 610 15.54 -5.00 11.35
N GLN A 611 14.76 -3.95 11.04
CA GLN A 611 13.39 -4.12 10.55
C GLN A 611 13.33 -4.96 9.27
N TYR A 612 14.21 -4.67 8.30
CA TYR A 612 14.30 -5.42 7.04
C TYR A 612 14.62 -6.91 7.28
N GLN A 613 15.60 -7.22 8.13
CA GLN A 613 15.99 -8.59 8.42
C GLN A 613 14.88 -9.36 9.15
N LEU A 614 14.21 -8.72 10.11
CA LEU A 614 13.02 -9.27 10.77
C LEU A 614 11.92 -9.56 9.74
N GLU A 615 11.53 -8.59 8.92
CA GLU A 615 10.48 -8.75 7.90
C GLU A 615 10.85 -9.73 6.77
N SER A 616 12.14 -9.94 6.49
CA SER A 616 12.63 -10.92 5.53
C SER A 616 12.69 -12.36 6.08
N THR A 617 12.60 -12.54 7.40
CA THR A 617 12.67 -13.87 8.02
C THR A 617 11.35 -14.61 7.81
N LEU A 618 11.39 -15.71 7.04
CA LEU A 618 10.18 -16.30 6.44
C LEU A 618 9.27 -17.07 7.40
N SER A 619 9.72 -17.41 8.62
CA SER A 619 8.91 -18.13 9.59
C SER A 619 9.30 -17.84 11.04
N LYS A 620 8.34 -17.99 11.95
CA LYS A 620 8.56 -17.92 13.41
C LYS A 620 9.55 -19.00 13.87
N ASP A 621 9.45 -20.20 13.29
CA ASP A 621 10.20 -21.39 13.72
C ASP A 621 11.71 -21.31 13.42
N GLU A 622 12.12 -20.37 12.58
CA GLU A 622 13.52 -20.10 12.22
C GLU A 622 14.13 -18.91 12.98
N PHE A 623 13.33 -18.14 13.73
CA PHE A 623 13.81 -16.93 14.42
C PHE A 623 14.17 -17.19 15.88
N ASP A 624 15.44 -17.01 16.23
CA ASP A 624 15.95 -17.21 17.59
C ASP A 624 15.70 -16.00 18.50
N PHE A 625 14.60 -16.04 19.24
CA PHE A 625 14.29 -15.05 20.28
C PHE A 625 15.25 -15.08 21.49
N GLY A 626 16.18 -16.04 21.58
CA GLY A 626 17.25 -16.05 22.59
C GLY A 626 18.08 -14.76 22.61
N MET A 627 18.18 -14.07 21.47
CA MET A 627 18.87 -12.77 21.36
C MET A 627 18.29 -11.67 22.27
N ILE A 628 17.05 -11.81 22.78
CA ILE A 628 16.48 -10.88 23.76
C ILE A 628 17.33 -10.87 25.05
N GLU A 629 17.74 -12.05 25.54
CA GLU A 629 18.57 -12.16 26.74
C GLU A 629 20.03 -11.76 26.43
N ASP A 630 20.54 -12.02 25.22
CA ASP A 630 21.87 -11.54 24.81
C ASP A 630 21.94 -10.01 24.76
N LEU A 631 20.93 -9.35 24.16
CA LEU A 631 20.80 -7.88 24.13
C LEU A 631 20.64 -7.29 25.53
N LYS A 632 19.84 -7.94 26.38
CA LYS A 632 19.66 -7.54 27.78
C LYS A 632 20.97 -7.64 28.55
N SER A 633 21.66 -8.78 28.47
CA SER A 633 22.95 -9.00 29.10
C SER A 633 23.99 -7.99 28.60
N THR A 634 24.01 -7.71 27.30
CA THR A 634 24.91 -6.71 26.71
C THR A 634 24.62 -5.31 27.27
N GLY A 635 23.36 -4.88 27.28
CA GLY A 635 22.94 -3.59 27.84
C GLY A 635 23.12 -3.48 29.36
N ASP A 636 23.26 -4.62 30.06
CA ASP A 636 23.54 -4.66 31.49
C ASP A 636 25.03 -4.42 31.83
N GLU A 637 25.94 -4.52 30.86
CA GLU A 637 27.37 -4.26 31.05
C GLU A 637 27.66 -2.76 31.25
N LEU A 638 28.58 -2.45 32.19
CA LEU A 638 28.81 -1.07 32.66
C LEU A 638 29.56 -0.15 31.67
N ASP A 639 30.11 -0.72 30.59
CA ASP A 639 30.95 0.00 29.62
C ASP A 639 30.19 0.36 28.32
N VAL A 640 28.88 0.09 28.23
CA VAL A 640 28.04 0.45 27.07
C VAL A 640 27.80 1.97 27.02
N THR A 641 27.97 2.57 25.84
CA THR A 641 27.73 4.02 25.65
C THR A 641 26.25 4.39 25.60
N ASP A 642 25.90 5.62 25.98
CA ASP A 642 24.53 6.19 25.91
C ASP A 642 23.84 5.91 24.55
N GLY A 643 24.60 5.95 23.44
CA GLY A 643 24.12 5.63 22.10
C GLY A 643 23.79 4.15 21.92
N GLN A 644 24.76 3.27 22.16
CA GLN A 644 24.57 1.82 22.05
C GLN A 644 23.44 1.30 22.94
N LEU A 645 23.26 1.86 24.14
CA LEU A 645 22.17 1.44 25.02
C LEU A 645 20.80 1.86 24.48
N SER A 646 20.70 3.05 23.88
CA SER A 646 19.51 3.49 23.15
C SER A 646 19.22 2.56 21.95
N ASP A 647 20.26 2.15 21.22
CA ASP A 647 20.14 1.23 20.08
C ASP A 647 19.68 -0.17 20.51
N ILE A 648 20.20 -0.70 21.61
CA ILE A 648 19.75 -1.96 22.24
C ILE A 648 18.27 -1.86 22.66
N ILE A 649 17.86 -0.76 23.30
CA ILE A 649 16.46 -0.54 23.71
C ILE A 649 15.53 -0.50 22.49
N ASN A 650 15.92 0.18 21.41
CA ASN A 650 15.17 0.21 20.15
C ASN A 650 15.10 -1.18 19.48
N GLY A 651 16.19 -1.93 19.50
CA GLY A 651 16.23 -3.30 18.98
C GLY A 651 15.32 -4.26 19.75
N LEU A 652 15.34 -4.18 21.09
CA LEU A 652 14.44 -4.94 21.96
C LEU A 652 12.96 -4.58 21.72
N TRP A 653 12.64 -3.31 21.45
CA TRP A 653 11.29 -2.95 21.02
C TRP A 653 10.93 -3.62 19.68
N LEU A 654 11.75 -3.48 18.63
CA LEU A 654 11.49 -4.08 17.32
C LEU A 654 11.29 -5.61 17.40
N LEU A 655 12.04 -6.30 18.27
CA LEU A 655 11.86 -7.72 18.57
C LEU A 655 10.52 -8.01 19.28
N GLY A 656 10.07 -7.13 20.17
CA GLY A 656 8.75 -7.20 20.79
C GLY A 656 7.61 -7.05 19.78
N ASP A 657 7.68 -6.04 18.90
CA ASP A 657 6.70 -5.85 17.82
C ASP A 657 6.69 -7.04 16.85
N TYR A 658 7.86 -7.59 16.52
CA TYR A 658 7.98 -8.79 15.69
C TYR A 658 7.36 -10.02 16.37
N ALA A 659 7.68 -10.28 17.65
CA ALA A 659 7.07 -11.36 18.44
C ALA A 659 5.54 -11.22 18.51
N LEU A 660 5.03 -10.00 18.67
CA LEU A 660 3.60 -9.70 18.77
C LEU A 660 2.86 -10.01 17.46
N LYS A 661 3.45 -9.73 16.29
CA LYS A 661 2.91 -10.11 14.97
C LYS A 661 2.64 -11.63 14.88
N PHE A 662 3.49 -12.46 15.50
CA PHE A 662 3.33 -13.93 15.55
C PHE A 662 2.58 -14.44 16.80
N ARG A 663 1.92 -13.55 17.55
CA ARG A 663 1.20 -13.86 18.82
C ARG A 663 2.09 -14.56 19.86
N ASP A 664 3.39 -14.32 19.83
CA ASP A 664 4.32 -14.82 20.84
C ASP A 664 4.34 -13.89 22.05
N PHE A 665 3.27 -13.93 22.85
CA PHE A 665 3.09 -13.02 23.98
C PHE A 665 4.16 -13.18 25.07
N GLU A 666 4.83 -14.34 25.12
CA GLU A 666 5.94 -14.58 26.05
C GLU A 666 7.19 -13.82 25.60
N ASN A 667 7.67 -14.03 24.37
CA ASN A 667 8.81 -13.30 23.84
C ASN A 667 8.52 -11.80 23.69
N THR A 668 7.28 -11.42 23.36
CA THR A 668 6.82 -10.01 23.34
C THR A 668 6.99 -9.36 24.71
N ASN A 669 6.49 -9.98 25.77
CA ASN A 669 6.61 -9.44 27.13
C ASN A 669 8.08 -9.41 27.58
N SER A 670 8.87 -10.44 27.30
CA SER A 670 10.29 -10.47 27.64
C SER A 670 11.08 -9.34 26.96
N ALA A 671 10.84 -9.09 25.68
CA ALA A 671 11.50 -8.03 24.92
C ALA A 671 11.17 -6.63 25.45
N TYR A 672 9.88 -6.32 25.65
CA TYR A 672 9.45 -5.04 26.23
C TYR A 672 9.88 -4.86 27.68
N PHE A 673 9.94 -5.94 28.46
CA PHE A 673 10.43 -5.90 29.83
C PHE A 673 11.94 -5.62 29.89
N ALA A 674 12.74 -6.28 29.04
CA ALA A 674 14.17 -6.00 28.91
C ALA A 674 14.44 -4.55 28.49
N ALA A 675 13.71 -4.04 27.49
CA ALA A 675 13.80 -2.64 27.07
C ALA A 675 13.49 -1.67 28.23
N HIS A 676 12.47 -1.97 29.04
CA HIS A 676 12.07 -1.15 30.20
C HIS A 676 13.08 -1.20 31.35
N GLU A 677 13.63 -2.38 31.67
CA GLU A 677 14.66 -2.53 32.71
C GLU A 677 15.93 -1.77 32.33
N LEU A 678 16.39 -1.88 31.08
CA LEU A 678 17.56 -1.15 30.58
C LEU A 678 17.34 0.37 30.60
N ALA A 679 16.20 0.85 30.10
CA ALA A 679 15.85 2.28 30.15
C ALA A 679 15.81 2.80 31.60
N THR A 680 15.21 2.03 32.53
CA THR A 680 15.13 2.38 33.95
C THR A 680 16.50 2.38 34.63
N LYS A 681 17.37 1.43 34.30
CA LYS A 681 18.74 1.32 34.82
C LYS A 681 19.62 2.47 34.34
N TYR A 682 19.52 2.84 33.06
CA TYR A 682 20.21 3.97 32.45
C TYR A 682 19.94 5.28 33.22
N LEU A 683 18.68 5.58 33.55
CA LEU A 683 18.33 6.77 34.36
C LEU A 683 19.00 6.78 35.72
N LYS A 684 18.95 5.65 36.45
CA LYS A 684 19.49 5.57 37.82
C LYS A 684 21.01 5.80 37.86
N HIS A 685 21.73 5.36 36.84
CA HIS A 685 23.16 5.68 36.71
C HIS A 685 23.43 7.16 36.38
N ARG A 686 22.44 7.87 35.82
CA ARG A 686 22.51 9.29 35.44
C ARG A 686 22.16 10.27 36.56
N GLU A 687 21.92 9.81 37.80
CA GLU A 687 21.50 10.56 39.01
C GLU A 687 22.28 11.86 39.37
N SER A 688 23.34 12.21 38.64
CA SER A 688 23.98 13.53 38.71
C SER A 688 23.30 14.62 37.86
N GLN A 689 22.36 14.26 36.98
CA GLN A 689 21.58 15.17 36.14
C GLN A 689 20.08 14.81 36.21
N ASN A 690 19.23 15.81 36.47
CA ASN A 690 17.76 15.66 36.62
C ASN A 690 17.04 15.43 35.27
N GLU A 691 17.42 14.40 34.52
CA GLU A 691 16.75 14.02 33.27
C GLU A 691 16.04 12.68 33.47
N ASP A 692 14.72 12.74 33.74
CA ASP A 692 13.82 11.57 33.73
C ASP A 692 13.71 10.99 32.29
N ILE A 693 13.30 9.72 32.14
CA ILE A 693 12.89 9.17 30.83
C ILE A 693 11.83 10.11 30.24
N PRO A 694 11.87 10.44 28.94
CA PRO A 694 10.78 11.15 28.29
C PRO A 694 9.45 10.44 28.58
N ALA A 695 8.52 11.09 29.27
CA ALA A 695 7.35 10.39 29.83
C ALA A 695 6.43 9.73 28.78
N HIS A 696 6.60 10.04 27.49
CA HIS A 696 5.98 9.32 26.38
C HIS A 696 6.55 7.90 26.21
N THR A 697 7.87 7.76 26.38
CA THR A 697 8.63 6.50 26.29
C THR A 697 8.30 5.55 27.42
N ASP A 698 8.35 6.00 28.68
CA ASP A 698 8.01 5.15 29.83
C ASP A 698 6.55 4.68 29.71
N ALA A 699 5.64 5.60 29.40
CA ALA A 699 4.23 5.27 29.18
C ALA A 699 4.04 4.24 28.04
N MET A 700 4.80 4.33 26.95
CA MET A 700 4.71 3.40 25.83
C MET A 700 5.18 2.00 26.21
N LEU A 701 6.34 1.88 26.87
CA LEU A 701 6.88 0.60 27.31
C LEU A 701 5.93 -0.09 28.30
N TRP A 702 5.38 0.67 29.25
CA TRP A 702 4.34 0.18 30.15
C TRP A 702 3.05 -0.24 29.42
N TYR A 703 2.61 0.53 28.43
CA TYR A 703 1.42 0.20 27.64
C TYR A 703 1.60 -1.08 26.81
N GLN A 704 2.71 -1.20 26.06
CA GLN A 704 3.01 -2.36 25.22
C GLN A 704 3.19 -3.63 26.04
N ARG A 705 3.88 -3.54 27.19
CA ARG A 705 3.99 -4.64 28.15
C ARG A 705 2.62 -5.03 28.73
N GLY A 706 1.82 -4.04 29.14
CA GLY A 706 0.46 -4.26 29.63
C GLY A 706 -0.45 -4.94 28.61
N LEU A 707 -0.34 -4.56 27.33
CA LEU A 707 -1.06 -5.18 26.22
C LEU A 707 -0.61 -6.63 25.97
N ALA A 708 0.71 -6.91 26.00
CA ALA A 708 1.23 -8.27 25.85
C ALA A 708 0.75 -9.20 26.98
N LEU A 709 0.78 -8.73 28.23
CA LEU A 709 0.27 -9.46 29.40
C LEU A 709 -1.25 -9.68 29.32
N LEU A 710 -2.00 -8.66 28.88
CA LEU A 710 -3.45 -8.75 28.65
C LEU A 710 -3.79 -9.82 27.61
N LEU A 711 -3.06 -9.88 26.51
CA LEU A 711 -3.24 -10.89 25.45
C LEU A 711 -2.79 -12.30 25.89
N LYS A 712 -1.87 -12.40 26.86
CA LYS A 712 -1.52 -13.65 27.57
C LYS A 712 -2.56 -14.07 28.62
N ALA A 713 -3.61 -13.27 28.85
CA ALA A 713 -4.59 -13.42 29.93
C ALA A 713 -3.98 -13.35 31.35
N ASP A 714 -2.86 -12.65 31.51
CA ASP A 714 -2.19 -12.39 32.80
C ASP A 714 -2.63 -11.02 33.35
N TYR A 715 -3.87 -10.97 33.81
CA TYR A 715 -4.61 -9.72 34.02
C TYR A 715 -4.06 -8.83 35.14
N GLU A 716 -3.59 -9.39 36.25
CA GLU A 716 -3.12 -8.59 37.39
C GLU A 716 -1.84 -7.79 37.06
N PRO A 717 -0.77 -8.40 36.52
CA PRO A 717 0.38 -7.67 35.98
C PRO A 717 0.03 -6.73 34.83
N ALA A 718 -0.94 -7.10 33.97
CA ALA A 718 -1.40 -6.24 32.88
C ALA A 718 -2.05 -4.94 33.42
N ILE A 719 -2.91 -5.04 34.43
CA ILE A 719 -3.56 -3.89 35.08
C ILE A 719 -2.50 -2.96 35.68
N GLU A 720 -1.52 -3.50 36.42
CA GLU A 720 -0.44 -2.69 36.99
C GLU A 720 0.34 -1.94 35.90
N CYS A 721 0.74 -2.63 34.83
CA CYS A 721 1.46 -2.01 33.72
C CYS A 721 0.64 -0.90 33.03
N LEU A 722 -0.63 -1.18 32.71
CA LEU A 722 -1.53 -0.19 32.11
C LEU A 722 -1.77 1.01 33.04
N GLN A 723 -1.85 0.80 34.36
CA GLN A 723 -1.95 1.88 35.34
C GLN A 723 -0.68 2.73 35.42
N GLN A 724 0.53 2.17 35.22
CA GLN A 724 1.77 2.96 35.11
C GLN A 724 1.87 3.76 33.80
N ALA A 725 1.22 3.30 32.71
CA ALA A 725 1.19 4.02 31.43
C ALA A 725 0.36 5.32 31.46
N VAL A 726 -0.61 5.46 32.38
CA VAL A 726 -1.51 6.62 32.47
C VAL A 726 -0.88 7.90 33.07
N PRO A 727 -0.17 7.87 34.22
CA PRO A 727 0.24 9.07 34.96
C PRO A 727 1.47 9.80 34.42
N GLY A 728 2.13 9.30 33.36
CA GLY A 728 3.33 9.92 32.79
C GLY A 728 3.13 11.43 32.58
N LYS A 729 3.85 12.27 33.32
CA LYS A 729 3.73 13.73 33.18
C LYS A 729 4.53 14.15 31.97
N VAL A 730 3.90 14.82 30.99
CA VAL A 730 4.63 15.48 29.90
C VAL A 730 5.72 16.36 30.52
N SER A 731 6.98 15.93 30.32
CA SER A 731 8.14 16.68 30.80
C SER A 731 8.09 18.09 30.20
N LYS A 732 8.43 19.10 30.99
CA LYS A 732 8.55 20.46 30.45
C LYS A 732 9.73 20.46 29.49
N VAL A 733 9.44 20.50 28.18
CA VAL A 733 10.43 20.53 27.10
C VAL A 733 11.59 21.47 27.45
N THR A 734 12.71 20.88 27.86
CA THR A 734 13.91 21.59 28.27
C THR A 734 14.72 21.93 27.03
N ASN A 735 14.45 23.11 26.46
CA ASN A 735 15.27 23.68 25.39
C ASN A 735 16.72 23.84 25.86
N GLN A 736 17.59 22.92 25.45
CA GLN A 736 18.98 22.88 25.89
C GLN A 736 19.79 23.90 25.07
N VAL A 737 20.56 24.77 25.72
CA VAL A 737 21.35 25.80 25.00
C VAL A 737 22.58 25.14 24.38
N ILE A 738 22.63 25.02 23.05
CA ILE A 738 23.80 24.51 22.31
C ILE A 738 24.94 25.52 22.38
N SER A 739 24.63 26.79 22.07
CA SER A 739 25.63 27.83 21.93
C SER A 739 25.05 29.22 22.25
N GLN A 740 25.89 30.09 22.79
CA GLN A 740 25.64 31.53 22.84
C GLN A 740 26.69 32.25 22.00
N SER A 741 26.35 32.58 20.76
CA SER A 741 27.19 33.43 19.93
C SER A 741 26.82 34.90 20.10
N LYS A 742 27.79 35.80 19.99
CA LYS A 742 27.52 37.24 19.86
C LYS A 742 27.60 37.60 18.38
N THR A 743 26.51 38.11 17.85
CA THR A 743 26.51 38.77 16.53
C THR A 743 27.46 39.98 16.54
N ARG A 744 27.92 40.38 15.35
CA ARG A 744 28.82 41.55 15.16
C ARG A 744 28.27 42.86 15.75
N ASN A 745 26.95 42.92 15.97
CA ASN A 745 26.21 44.06 16.53
C ASN A 745 25.98 43.94 18.06
N GLY A 746 26.58 42.95 18.72
CA GLY A 746 26.54 42.76 20.18
C GLY A 746 25.30 42.04 20.73
N ARG A 747 24.30 41.72 19.90
CA ARG A 747 23.16 40.87 20.32
C ARG A 747 23.64 39.43 20.52
N ARG A 748 23.29 38.83 21.66
CA ARG A 748 23.49 37.39 21.91
C ARG A 748 22.43 36.62 21.14
N TYR A 749 22.87 35.68 20.32
CA TYR A 749 22.02 34.65 19.74
C TYR A 749 22.23 33.38 20.56
N THR A 750 21.14 32.86 21.14
CA THR A 750 21.15 31.63 21.93
C THR A 750 20.52 30.56 21.06
N GLN A 751 21.32 29.62 20.57
CA GLN A 751 20.80 28.49 19.80
C GLN A 751 20.35 27.40 20.76
N TYR A 752 19.10 26.97 20.65
CA TYR A 752 18.52 25.91 21.47
C TYR A 752 18.42 24.61 20.65
N ARG A 753 18.82 23.47 21.22
CA ARG A 753 18.48 22.14 20.72
C ARG A 753 17.17 21.73 21.37
N ARG A 754 16.21 21.32 20.57
CA ARG A 754 15.12 20.46 21.05
C ARG A 754 15.68 19.04 21.04
N VAL A 755 16.02 18.51 22.21
CA VAL A 755 16.53 17.14 22.35
C VAL A 755 15.34 16.20 22.56
N SER A 756 14.64 15.89 21.48
CA SER A 756 13.59 14.85 21.43
C SER A 756 14.14 13.60 20.73
N SER A 757 15.32 13.14 21.16
CA SER A 757 16.13 12.15 20.43
C SER A 757 16.03 10.72 20.94
N TYR A 758 15.11 10.42 21.87
CA TYR A 758 15.00 9.09 22.45
C TYR A 758 13.62 8.49 22.24
N MET A 759 13.63 7.52 21.32
CA MET A 759 12.61 6.51 21.01
C MET A 759 11.55 6.89 19.98
N VAL A 760 11.10 5.87 19.25
CA VAL A 760 10.53 6.00 17.91
C VAL A 760 9.06 6.37 17.95
N ALA A 761 8.75 7.47 17.27
CA ALA A 761 7.47 7.68 16.61
C ALA A 761 7.71 8.53 15.35
N ARG A 762 8.38 7.96 14.34
CA ARG A 762 8.84 8.69 13.13
C ARG A 762 7.71 9.36 12.35
N ASP A 763 6.48 8.85 12.47
CA ASP A 763 5.30 9.30 11.73
C ASP A 763 4.27 10.01 12.63
N TRP A 764 4.56 10.25 13.91
CA TRP A 764 3.62 10.92 14.81
C TRP A 764 3.96 12.40 14.97
N GLY A 765 2.93 13.25 14.94
CA GLY A 765 3.05 14.64 15.32
C GLY A 765 3.67 14.79 16.71
N ALA A 766 4.38 15.90 16.92
CA ALA A 766 5.20 16.24 18.09
C ALA A 766 4.86 15.49 19.39
N GLU A 767 5.86 14.89 20.06
CA GLU A 767 5.89 14.09 21.32
C GLU A 767 4.64 14.08 22.22
N THR A 768 4.02 15.25 22.42
CA THR A 768 2.69 15.42 23.03
C THR A 768 1.61 14.52 22.44
N GLU A 769 1.55 14.33 21.12
CA GLU A 769 0.52 13.48 20.48
C GLU A 769 0.79 12.00 20.73
N ALA A 770 2.05 11.58 20.61
CA ALA A 770 2.53 10.24 20.92
C ALA A 770 2.09 9.79 22.32
N TRP A 771 2.44 10.58 23.34
CA TRP A 771 2.03 10.35 24.72
C TRP A 771 0.49 10.32 24.88
N TYR A 772 -0.20 11.21 24.18
CA TYR A 772 -1.65 11.35 24.30
C TYR A 772 -2.39 10.14 23.71
N ARG A 773 -1.91 9.57 22.59
CA ARG A 773 -2.37 8.30 22.03
C ARG A 773 -2.16 7.17 23.04
N VAL A 774 -0.92 6.96 23.50
CA VAL A 774 -0.55 5.90 24.47
C VAL A 774 -1.41 5.95 25.72
N ARG A 775 -1.50 7.10 26.39
CA ARG A 775 -2.29 7.27 27.61
C ARG A 775 -3.77 6.96 27.37
N ARG A 776 -4.35 7.44 26.26
CA ARG A 776 -5.75 7.19 25.90
C ARG A 776 -5.98 5.70 25.55
N SER A 777 -5.03 5.01 24.94
CA SER A 777 -5.12 3.57 24.69
C SER A 777 -4.96 2.72 25.94
N ALA A 778 -4.07 3.09 26.87
CA ALA A 778 -3.97 2.46 28.19
C ALA A 778 -5.29 2.59 28.97
N LEU A 779 -5.90 3.78 28.97
CA LEU A 779 -7.23 4.01 29.55
C LEU A 779 -8.32 3.18 28.84
N GLY A 780 -8.26 3.05 27.51
CA GLY A 780 -9.15 2.18 26.74
C GLY A 780 -9.11 0.72 27.19
N ALA A 781 -7.91 0.16 27.37
CA ALA A 781 -7.72 -1.20 27.89
C ALA A 781 -8.20 -1.35 29.35
N LEU A 782 -7.95 -0.34 30.21
CA LEU A 782 -8.43 -0.32 31.59
C LEU A 782 -9.97 -0.24 31.68
N ILE A 783 -10.65 0.43 30.74
CA ILE A 783 -12.11 0.41 30.63
C ILE A 783 -12.62 -1.00 30.31
N LEU A 784 -12.02 -1.69 29.33
CA LEU A 784 -12.40 -3.07 28.99
C LEU A 784 -12.28 -4.03 30.19
N LEU A 785 -11.20 -3.89 30.97
CA LEU A 785 -10.94 -4.70 32.17
C LEU A 785 -11.88 -4.39 33.34
N SER A 786 -12.22 -3.11 33.55
CA SER A 786 -13.07 -2.67 34.67
C SER A 786 -14.58 -2.73 34.38
N ALA A 787 -14.97 -2.88 33.10
CA ALA A 787 -16.36 -3.07 32.69
C ALA A 787 -16.93 -4.44 33.11
N ASP A 788 -16.09 -5.48 33.24
CA ASP A 788 -16.53 -6.77 33.77
C ASP A 788 -16.61 -6.71 35.32
N PRO A 789 -17.81 -6.93 35.91
CA PRO A 789 -17.98 -6.86 37.36
C PRO A 789 -17.21 -7.94 38.12
N ASN A 790 -16.90 -9.09 37.50
CA ASN A 790 -16.15 -10.18 38.12
C ASN A 790 -14.67 -9.83 38.25
N TYR A 791 -14.06 -9.25 37.20
CA TYR A 791 -12.67 -8.79 37.25
C TYR A 791 -12.51 -7.64 38.24
N ARG A 792 -13.41 -6.66 38.22
CA ARG A 792 -13.40 -5.56 39.21
C ARG A 792 -13.59 -6.05 40.65
N ALA A 793 -14.34 -7.13 40.88
CA ALA A 793 -14.49 -7.73 42.21
C ALA A 793 -13.23 -8.49 42.67
N GLN A 794 -12.42 -9.00 41.74
CA GLN A 794 -11.16 -9.69 42.03
C GLN A 794 -10.01 -8.70 42.24
N HIS A 795 -9.95 -7.61 41.47
CA HIS A 795 -8.87 -6.62 41.53
C HIS A 795 -9.35 -5.31 42.16
N ALA A 796 -9.24 -5.21 43.49
CA ALA A 796 -9.65 -4.03 44.26
C ALA A 796 -8.95 -2.71 43.88
N ASN A 797 -7.85 -2.78 43.11
CA ASN A 797 -7.11 -1.63 42.59
C ASN A 797 -7.67 -1.09 41.26
N LEU A 798 -8.66 -1.76 40.64
CA LEU A 798 -9.33 -1.24 39.44
C LEU A 798 -10.35 -0.16 39.83
N ASP A 799 -10.10 1.06 39.37
CA ASP A 799 -11.13 2.09 39.29
C ASP A 799 -12.32 1.65 38.41
N PRO A 800 -13.52 2.22 38.61
CA PRO A 800 -14.67 1.91 37.77
C PRO A 800 -14.48 2.45 36.33
N PRO A 801 -15.07 1.79 35.31
CA PRO A 801 -14.82 2.08 33.90
C PRO A 801 -15.17 3.52 33.52
N GLU A 802 -16.22 4.07 34.13
CA GLU A 802 -16.60 5.46 33.90
C GLU A 802 -15.53 6.48 34.36
N LYS A 803 -14.70 6.17 35.36
CA LYS A 803 -13.59 7.05 35.78
C LYS A 803 -12.48 7.06 34.75
N TYR A 804 -12.06 5.89 34.24
CA TYR A 804 -11.05 5.80 33.18
C TYR A 804 -11.50 6.48 31.89
N PHE A 805 -12.80 6.38 31.54
CA PHE A 805 -13.34 7.14 30.40
C PHE A 805 -13.23 8.65 30.62
N LEU A 806 -13.60 9.16 31.80
CA LEU A 806 -13.43 10.57 32.16
C LEU A 806 -11.96 11.03 32.20
N ASP A 807 -11.02 10.16 32.58
CA ASP A 807 -9.57 10.43 32.55
C ASP A 807 -8.98 10.48 31.13
N SER A 808 -9.71 9.98 30.11
CA SER A 808 -9.33 9.98 28.69
C SER A 808 -9.81 11.22 27.92
N ILE A 809 -10.79 11.93 28.47
CA ILE A 809 -11.39 13.15 27.95
C ILE A 809 -10.52 14.37 28.33
N ARG A 810 -10.53 15.45 27.53
CA ARG A 810 -9.82 16.70 27.88
C ARG A 810 -10.41 17.31 29.15
N HIS A 811 -9.60 18.04 29.91
CA HIS A 811 -10.06 18.64 31.17
C HIS A 811 -11.28 19.56 30.99
N GLU A 812 -11.30 20.37 29.93
CA GLU A 812 -12.42 21.25 29.55
C GLU A 812 -13.72 20.46 29.33
N ASP A 813 -13.69 19.47 28.43
CA ASP A 813 -14.84 18.61 28.14
C ASP A 813 -15.25 17.83 29.42
N ARG A 814 -14.29 17.36 30.23
CA ARG A 814 -14.54 16.58 31.46
C ARG A 814 -15.37 17.32 32.50
N VAL A 815 -15.22 18.63 32.65
CA VAL A 815 -16.02 19.42 33.62
C VAL A 815 -17.53 19.29 33.34
N LEU A 816 -17.93 19.08 32.08
CA LEU A 816 -19.33 18.85 31.68
C LEU A 816 -19.86 17.44 32.05
N PHE A 817 -18.98 16.52 32.47
CA PHE A 817 -19.33 15.14 32.85
C PHE A 817 -19.02 14.78 34.31
N SER A 818 -18.03 15.42 34.94
CA SER A 818 -17.68 15.20 36.36
C SER A 818 -18.35 16.18 37.33
N GLY A 819 -18.91 17.26 36.79
CA GLY A 819 -19.39 18.43 37.54
C GLY A 819 -18.29 19.31 38.12
N ASP A 820 -18.72 20.44 38.69
CA ASP A 820 -17.83 21.45 39.29
C ASP A 820 -17.36 21.04 40.70
N GLU A 821 -16.31 21.70 41.21
CA GLU A 821 -15.80 21.46 42.57
C GLU A 821 -16.82 21.78 43.70
N LYS A 822 -18.01 22.29 43.35
CA LYS A 822 -19.12 22.60 44.27
C LYS A 822 -20.28 21.63 44.14
N GLY A 823 -20.21 20.64 43.24
CA GLY A 823 -21.14 19.52 43.10
C GLY A 823 -22.48 19.83 42.42
N ASN A 824 -22.61 20.90 41.63
CA ASN A 824 -23.88 21.22 40.96
C ASN A 824 -23.80 20.99 39.44
N ILE A 825 -24.46 19.92 38.97
CA ILE A 825 -24.43 19.38 37.59
C ILE A 825 -23.02 18.83 37.29
N SER A 826 -22.79 17.57 36.88
CA SER A 826 -23.58 16.73 35.96
C SER A 826 -23.72 15.25 36.41
N GLU A 827 -24.70 14.93 37.27
CA GLU A 827 -25.10 13.52 37.46
C GLU A 827 -25.58 12.88 36.15
N LEU A 828 -26.13 13.66 35.21
CA LEU A 828 -26.54 13.19 33.88
C LEU A 828 -25.35 12.67 33.06
N GLY A 829 -24.27 13.46 32.93
CA GLY A 829 -23.12 13.09 32.12
C GLY A 829 -22.42 11.85 32.65
N PHE A 830 -22.17 11.82 33.96
CA PHE A 830 -21.64 10.65 34.66
C PHE A 830 -22.60 9.45 34.56
N GLY A 831 -23.91 9.70 34.68
CA GLY A 831 -24.97 8.71 34.63
C GLY A 831 -25.10 8.04 33.26
N ILE A 832 -25.02 8.78 32.16
CA ILE A 832 -24.99 8.24 30.80
C ILE A 832 -23.76 7.35 30.61
N ILE A 833 -22.57 7.82 30.99
CA ILE A 833 -21.34 7.04 30.89
C ILE A 833 -21.44 5.75 31.73
N ARG A 834 -21.95 5.85 32.96
CA ARG A 834 -22.19 4.70 33.84
C ARG A 834 -23.20 3.72 33.25
N TYR A 835 -24.30 4.20 32.68
CA TYR A 835 -25.33 3.39 32.01
C TYR A 835 -24.77 2.67 30.77
N CYS A 836 -23.89 3.31 30.01
CA CYS A 836 -23.27 2.73 28.83
C CYS A 836 -22.12 1.75 29.14
N LEU A 837 -21.56 1.76 30.36
CA LEU A 837 -20.38 0.96 30.72
C LEU A 837 -20.62 -0.09 31.82
N ARG A 838 -21.83 -0.21 32.36
CA ARG A 838 -22.17 -1.20 33.39
C ARG A 838 -23.27 -2.17 32.93
N GLU A 839 -23.16 -3.41 33.37
CA GLU A 839 -24.15 -4.46 33.11
C GLU A 839 -25.49 -4.15 33.83
N LYS A 840 -26.62 -4.33 33.11
CA LYS A 840 -27.97 -4.09 33.64
C LYS A 840 -28.36 -5.16 34.68
N GLY A 841 -27.99 -4.94 35.94
CA GLY A 841 -28.29 -5.88 37.04
C GLY A 841 -28.40 -5.27 38.44
N THR A 842 -28.35 -3.94 38.58
CA THR A 842 -28.54 -3.23 39.86
C THR A 842 -29.77 -2.34 39.80
N ASP A 843 -30.54 -2.25 40.90
CA ASP A 843 -31.77 -1.46 41.01
C ASP A 843 -31.56 0.07 40.90
N GLU A 844 -30.30 0.52 40.73
CA GLU A 844 -29.88 1.93 40.58
C GLU A 844 -29.89 2.45 39.13
N ASN A 845 -30.52 1.72 38.19
CA ASN A 845 -30.44 2.00 36.74
C ASN A 845 -31.52 2.95 36.19
N GLU A 846 -32.35 3.54 37.04
CA GLU A 846 -33.23 4.65 36.63
C GLU A 846 -32.40 5.93 36.47
N LEU A 847 -32.20 6.36 35.23
CA LEU A 847 -31.66 7.69 34.95
C LEU A 847 -32.64 8.74 35.50
N PRO A 848 -32.19 9.71 36.32
CA PRO A 848 -33.06 10.78 36.81
C PRO A 848 -33.73 11.57 35.67
N GLN A 849 -34.81 12.28 35.98
CA GLN A 849 -35.40 13.22 35.03
C GLN A 849 -34.52 14.46 34.91
N TYR A 850 -34.09 14.77 33.68
CA TYR A 850 -33.27 15.94 33.35
C TYR A 850 -33.97 16.81 32.31
N SER A 851 -33.55 18.07 32.20
CA SER A 851 -34.06 18.98 31.19
C SER A 851 -33.50 18.67 29.80
N LEU A 852 -34.27 19.01 28.75
CA LEU A 852 -33.84 18.87 27.36
C LEU A 852 -32.52 19.62 27.08
N GLU A 853 -32.32 20.79 27.70
CA GLU A 853 -31.12 21.62 27.56
C GLU A 853 -29.86 20.92 28.11
N GLU A 854 -29.96 20.24 29.26
CA GLU A 854 -28.85 19.47 29.83
C GLU A 854 -28.46 18.27 28.97
N ILE A 855 -29.45 17.55 28.43
CA ILE A 855 -29.23 16.41 27.52
C ILE A 855 -28.57 16.88 26.22
N GLN A 856 -29.02 18.00 25.64
CA GLN A 856 -28.43 18.60 24.46
C GLN A 856 -26.99 19.08 24.68
N LEU A 857 -26.70 19.71 25.83
CA LEU A 857 -25.35 20.13 26.21
C LEU A 857 -24.37 18.94 26.25
N ILE A 858 -24.81 17.81 26.82
CA ILE A 858 -24.00 16.60 26.91
C ILE A 858 -23.87 15.88 25.56
N ALA A 859 -24.91 15.89 24.72
CA ALA A 859 -24.82 15.37 23.35
C ALA A 859 -23.76 16.14 22.54
N ASN A 860 -23.74 17.46 22.64
CA ASN A 860 -22.73 18.30 21.98
C ASN A 860 -21.32 18.05 22.53
N ALA A 861 -21.17 17.87 23.85
CA ALA A 861 -19.89 17.51 24.46
C ALA A 861 -19.39 16.13 23.98
N LEU A 862 -20.28 15.12 23.93
CA LEU A 862 -19.95 13.78 23.43
C LEU A 862 -19.60 13.77 21.94
N LYS A 863 -20.25 14.60 21.12
CA LYS A 863 -19.90 14.80 19.71
C LYS A 863 -18.49 15.39 19.56
N SER A 864 -18.18 16.46 20.29
CA SER A 864 -16.84 17.07 20.38
C SER A 864 -15.77 16.05 20.82
N VAL A 865 -16.09 15.20 21.79
CA VAL A 865 -15.20 14.13 22.26
C VAL A 865 -14.99 13.05 21.20
N LEU A 866 -16.06 12.62 20.52
CA LEU A 866 -16.00 11.62 19.45
C LEU A 866 -15.19 12.12 18.25
N GLU A 867 -15.41 13.34 17.77
CA GLU A 867 -14.65 13.96 16.67
C GLU A 867 -13.15 13.98 17.00
N LYS A 868 -12.77 14.41 18.21
CA LYS A 868 -11.36 14.40 18.68
C LYS A 868 -10.77 12.99 18.82
N PHE A 869 -11.59 11.97 19.08
CA PHE A 869 -11.11 10.58 19.10
C PHE A 869 -10.99 10.02 17.67
N ASP A 870 -11.90 10.36 16.77
CA ASP A 870 -11.89 9.95 15.37
C ASP A 870 -10.67 10.51 14.62
N THR A 871 -10.31 11.77 14.84
CA THR A 871 -9.06 12.34 14.32
C THR A 871 -7.83 11.63 14.89
N LEU A 872 -7.80 11.38 16.21
CA LEU A 872 -6.62 10.83 16.90
C LEU A 872 -6.39 9.34 16.61
N PHE A 873 -7.46 8.59 16.38
CA PHE A 873 -7.45 7.12 16.26
C PHE A 873 -7.97 6.61 14.91
N GLN A 874 -8.22 7.49 13.94
CA GLN A 874 -8.74 7.13 12.61
C GLN A 874 -10.01 6.26 12.69
N LYS A 875 -10.86 6.51 13.70
CA LYS A 875 -12.10 5.78 14.05
C LYS A 875 -11.90 4.37 14.64
N GLU A 876 -10.70 3.79 14.61
CA GLU A 876 -10.44 2.38 14.98
C GLU A 876 -10.00 2.18 16.45
N HIS A 877 -10.74 2.76 17.41
CA HIS A 877 -10.36 2.62 18.83
C HIS A 877 -11.58 2.53 19.76
N ILE A 878 -11.36 1.91 20.93
CA ILE A 878 -12.45 1.57 21.85
C ILE A 878 -13.11 2.82 22.44
N LEU A 879 -12.36 3.91 22.60
CA LEU A 879 -12.88 5.20 23.02
C LEU A 879 -13.80 5.85 21.97
N CYS A 880 -13.58 5.59 20.67
CA CYS A 880 -14.49 6.02 19.59
C CYS A 880 -15.82 5.25 19.70
N CYS A 881 -15.75 3.93 19.93
CA CYS A 881 -16.93 3.07 20.14
C CYS A 881 -17.73 3.51 21.38
N ILE A 882 -17.08 3.69 22.53
CA ILE A 882 -17.74 4.13 23.77
C ILE A 882 -18.35 5.53 23.61
N SER A 883 -17.65 6.46 22.97
CA SER A 883 -18.17 7.82 22.74
C SER A 883 -19.36 7.82 21.79
N SER A 884 -19.33 6.98 20.74
CA SER A 884 -20.45 6.76 19.83
C SER A 884 -21.66 6.15 20.57
N LEU A 885 -21.44 5.14 21.42
CA LEU A 885 -22.48 4.52 22.24
C LEU A 885 -23.15 5.55 23.18
N CYS A 886 -22.35 6.31 23.92
CA CYS A 886 -22.83 7.38 24.79
C CYS A 886 -23.61 8.45 24.00
N LEU A 887 -23.11 8.86 22.82
CA LEU A 887 -23.79 9.83 21.95
C LEU A 887 -25.11 9.29 21.40
N GLY A 888 -25.17 8.00 21.04
CA GLY A 888 -26.39 7.32 20.61
C GLY A 888 -27.45 7.28 21.70
N VAL A 889 -27.08 6.85 22.92
CA VAL A 889 -27.98 6.86 24.09
C VAL A 889 -28.46 8.27 24.41
N THR A 890 -27.56 9.26 24.42
CA THR A 890 -27.93 10.66 24.69
C THR A 890 -28.88 11.19 23.63
N SER A 891 -28.64 10.90 22.35
CA SER A 891 -29.53 11.30 21.25
C SER A 891 -30.91 10.66 21.38
N GLN A 892 -30.99 9.39 21.79
CA GLN A 892 -32.25 8.70 22.06
C GLN A 892 -33.01 9.32 23.26
N MET A 893 -32.30 9.76 24.31
CA MET A 893 -32.90 10.52 25.41
C MET A 893 -33.43 11.88 24.93
N THR A 894 -32.67 12.62 24.11
CA THR A 894 -33.13 13.89 23.53
C THR A 894 -34.39 13.68 22.69
N MET A 895 -34.39 12.69 21.79
CA MET A 895 -35.52 12.30 20.95
C MET A 895 -36.81 12.05 21.77
N ALA A 896 -36.69 11.46 22.95
CA ALA A 896 -37.81 11.20 23.84
C ALA A 896 -38.31 12.44 24.61
N SER A 897 -37.45 13.41 24.87
CA SER A 897 -37.77 14.64 25.62
C SER A 897 -38.30 15.79 24.75
N VAL A 898 -38.35 15.61 23.42
CA VAL A 898 -38.83 16.62 22.46
C VAL A 898 -40.36 16.59 22.30
N ASP A 899 -40.99 17.77 22.32
CA ASP A 899 -42.44 17.92 22.18
C ASP A 899 -42.94 17.69 20.72
N GLU A 900 -43.55 16.52 20.49
CA GLU A 900 -44.17 16.11 19.22
C GLU A 900 -45.34 16.99 18.75
N ASN A 901 -45.90 17.83 19.63
CA ASN A 901 -47.00 18.72 19.27
C ASN A 901 -46.55 19.88 18.35
N SER A 902 -45.25 20.20 18.34
CA SER A 902 -44.66 21.18 17.44
C SER A 902 -44.11 20.55 16.16
N GLU A 903 -44.22 21.26 15.03
CA GLU A 903 -43.64 20.80 13.76
C GLU A 903 -42.10 20.73 13.83
N LEU A 904 -41.48 21.73 14.46
CA LEU A 904 -40.03 21.76 14.74
C LEU A 904 -39.58 20.56 15.59
N GLY A 905 -40.36 20.21 16.63
CA GLY A 905 -40.07 19.05 17.48
C GLY A 905 -40.13 17.73 16.70
N ARG A 906 -41.03 17.58 15.72
CA ARG A 906 -41.04 16.39 14.86
C ARG A 906 -39.82 16.29 13.95
N VAL A 907 -39.28 17.41 13.50
CA VAL A 907 -38.03 17.45 12.71
C VAL A 907 -36.85 17.06 13.61
N GLN A 908 -36.68 17.75 14.74
CA GLN A 908 -35.64 17.45 15.73
C GLN A 908 -35.69 15.99 16.19
N LYS A 909 -36.89 15.44 16.43
CA LYS A 909 -37.06 14.04 16.81
C LYS A 909 -36.47 13.08 15.77
N ARG A 910 -36.75 13.30 14.47
CA ARG A 910 -36.20 12.50 13.37
C ARG A 910 -34.69 12.65 13.23
N GLU A 911 -34.16 13.85 13.45
CA GLU A 911 -32.71 14.10 13.42
C GLU A 911 -31.99 13.34 14.54
N TYR A 912 -32.51 13.38 15.77
CA TYR A 912 -31.95 12.61 16.89
C TYR A 912 -32.16 11.09 16.74
N GLU A 913 -33.27 10.65 16.15
CA GLU A 913 -33.52 9.23 15.80
C GLU A 913 -32.51 8.70 14.77
N ALA A 914 -32.26 9.49 13.70
CA ALA A 914 -31.26 9.19 12.69
C ALA A 914 -29.83 9.20 13.27
N LEU A 915 -29.51 10.20 14.10
CA LEU A 915 -28.21 10.28 14.78
C LEU A 915 -27.98 9.08 15.72
N ALA A 916 -28.97 8.73 16.55
CA ALA A 916 -28.88 7.58 17.43
C ALA A 916 -28.68 6.28 16.65
N SER A 917 -29.47 6.07 15.58
CA SER A 917 -29.37 4.90 14.71
C SER A 917 -28.00 4.80 14.02
N ALA A 918 -27.46 5.92 13.54
CA ALA A 918 -26.13 5.98 12.93
C ALA A 918 -25.02 5.65 13.93
N GLN A 919 -25.08 6.18 15.17
CA GLN A 919 -24.08 5.87 16.19
C GLN A 919 -24.17 4.42 16.68
N PHE A 920 -25.36 3.86 16.88
CA PHE A 920 -25.50 2.44 17.27
C PHE A 920 -25.04 1.49 16.18
N LYS A 921 -25.39 1.76 14.91
CA LYS A 921 -24.87 1.00 13.76
C LYS A 921 -23.34 1.05 13.72
N ARG A 922 -22.76 2.24 13.92
CA ARG A 922 -21.30 2.41 13.96
C ARG A 922 -20.66 1.59 15.08
N VAL A 923 -21.24 1.56 16.28
CA VAL A 923 -20.74 0.73 17.38
C VAL A 923 -20.73 -0.75 17.01
N ASP A 924 -21.78 -1.25 16.36
CA ASP A 924 -21.84 -2.64 15.88
C ASP A 924 -20.72 -2.96 14.85
N GLU A 925 -20.54 -2.07 13.87
CA GLU A 925 -19.54 -2.24 12.80
C GLU A 925 -18.10 -2.06 13.27
N ASP A 926 -17.81 -1.09 14.16
CA ASP A 926 -16.45 -0.75 14.60
C ASP A 926 -15.98 -1.58 15.81
N LEU A 927 -16.86 -1.93 16.75
CA LEU A 927 -16.46 -2.70 17.95
C LEU A 927 -15.88 -4.08 17.57
N MET A 928 -16.42 -4.71 16.53
CA MET A 928 -15.95 -5.97 15.98
C MET A 928 -14.56 -5.88 15.33
N LYS A 929 -14.13 -4.68 14.90
CA LYS A 929 -12.76 -4.43 14.41
C LYS A 929 -11.80 -4.27 15.58
N VAL A 930 -12.20 -3.48 16.57
CA VAL A 930 -11.39 -3.02 17.70
C VAL A 930 -11.15 -4.08 18.78
N LEU A 931 -12.12 -4.96 19.05
CA LEU A 931 -11.93 -6.01 20.08
C LEU A 931 -10.85 -7.02 19.64
N PRO A 932 -9.88 -7.35 20.50
CA PRO A 932 -8.87 -8.36 20.18
C PRO A 932 -9.51 -9.74 20.08
N TYR A 933 -9.17 -10.48 19.02
CA TYR A 933 -9.54 -11.89 18.90
C TYR A 933 -8.70 -12.72 19.89
N VAL A 934 -9.33 -13.14 20.98
CA VAL A 934 -8.76 -14.09 21.93
C VAL A 934 -9.36 -15.46 21.63
N GLU A 935 -8.50 -16.45 21.39
CA GLU A 935 -8.93 -17.79 21.02
C GLU A 935 -9.74 -18.44 22.16
N GLY A 936 -10.99 -18.84 21.86
CA GLY A 936 -11.92 -19.36 22.86
C GLY A 936 -12.80 -18.31 23.56
N MET A 937 -12.63 -17.00 23.29
CA MET A 937 -13.57 -15.95 23.71
C MET A 937 -14.24 -15.33 22.48
N GLY A 938 -15.55 -15.52 22.34
CA GLY A 938 -16.33 -14.82 21.34
C GLY A 938 -16.50 -13.34 21.70
N PRO A 939 -16.91 -12.47 20.75
CA PRO A 939 -17.28 -11.08 21.04
C PRO A 939 -18.34 -10.98 22.16
N GLN A 940 -19.24 -11.98 22.23
CA GLN A 940 -20.29 -12.14 23.23
C GLN A 940 -19.77 -12.27 24.68
N ASP A 941 -18.54 -12.76 24.85
CA ASP A 941 -17.96 -13.06 26.16
C ASP A 941 -17.36 -11.82 26.82
N TRP A 942 -16.93 -10.84 26.01
CA TRP A 942 -16.50 -9.53 26.47
C TRP A 942 -17.67 -8.74 27.09
N ALA A 943 -17.43 -8.09 28.22
CA ALA A 943 -18.42 -7.24 28.87
C ALA A 943 -19.01 -6.17 27.92
N LEU A 944 -18.18 -5.57 27.05
CA LEU A 944 -18.65 -4.60 26.05
C LEU A 944 -19.48 -5.24 24.93
N GLY A 945 -19.25 -6.50 24.57
CA GLY A 945 -20.10 -7.24 23.65
C GLY A 945 -21.48 -7.49 24.24
N LYS A 946 -21.56 -7.89 25.52
CA LYS A 946 -22.83 -8.02 26.25
C LYS A 946 -23.58 -6.69 26.32
N VAL A 947 -22.88 -5.59 26.65
CA VAL A 947 -23.43 -4.22 26.63
C VAL A 947 -23.97 -3.85 25.25
N THR A 948 -23.26 -4.18 24.18
CA THR A 948 -23.66 -3.84 22.80
C THR A 948 -24.86 -4.66 22.35
N VAL A 949 -24.90 -5.97 22.64
CA VAL A 949 -26.08 -6.82 22.43
C VAL A 949 -27.29 -6.33 23.24
N LEU A 950 -27.08 -5.79 24.45
CA LEU A 950 -28.13 -5.18 25.27
C LEU A 950 -28.58 -3.78 24.81
N ALA A 951 -27.75 -3.06 24.05
CA ALA A 951 -28.08 -1.77 23.45
C ALA A 951 -28.81 -1.93 22.10
N LEU A 952 -28.39 -2.91 21.29
CA LEU A 952 -28.99 -3.26 19.99
C LEU A 952 -30.22 -4.18 20.14
N GLY A 953 -30.40 -4.81 21.30
CA GLY A 953 -31.54 -5.65 21.61
C GLY A 953 -32.85 -4.86 21.66
N TYR A 954 -33.64 -4.95 20.58
CA TYR A 954 -34.92 -4.25 20.38
C TYR A 954 -35.92 -4.37 21.56
N ASP A 955 -35.85 -5.41 22.40
CA ASP A 955 -36.73 -5.58 23.57
C ASP A 955 -36.43 -4.59 24.72
N ALA A 956 -35.23 -3.98 24.78
CA ALA A 956 -34.96 -2.89 25.73
C ALA A 956 -35.89 -1.68 25.49
N MET A 957 -36.46 -1.55 24.29
CA MET A 957 -37.39 -0.50 23.88
C MET A 957 -38.79 -0.64 24.51
N MET A 958 -39.13 -1.78 25.14
CA MET A 958 -40.39 -1.98 25.87
C MET A 958 -40.34 -1.48 27.33
N CYS A 959 -39.25 -1.70 28.06
CA CYS A 959 -39.16 -1.28 29.47
C CYS A 959 -39.24 0.24 29.66
N TRP A 960 -38.79 1.01 28.68
CA TRP A 960 -38.81 2.47 28.71
C TRP A 960 -40.18 3.10 28.39
N LYS A 961 -41.18 2.29 28.00
CA LYS A 961 -42.59 2.71 27.81
C LYS A 961 -43.48 2.49 29.05
N CYS A 962 -42.92 1.97 30.13
CA CYS A 962 -43.61 1.77 31.42
C CYS A 962 -43.26 2.81 32.49
N VAL A 963 -42.45 3.81 32.13
CA VAL A 963 -42.13 5.03 32.90
C VAL A 963 -42.75 6.22 32.16
#